data_AF-A0A935BIH7-F1
#
_entry.id   AF-A0A935BIH7-F1
#
_cell.length_a   1.000
_cell.length_b   1.000
_cell.length_c   1.000
_cell.angle_alpha   90.00
_cell.angle_beta   90.00
_cell.angle_gamma   90.00
#
_symmetry.space_group_name_H-M   'P 1'
#
loop_
_entity.id
_entity.type
_entity.pdbx_description
1 polymer ?
#
loop_
_entity_poly.entity_id
_entity_poly.type
_entity_poly.pdbx_seq_one_letter_code
_entity_poly.pdbx_strand_id
1 'polypeptide(L)'
;MKNRTNTRRCGRTNSFFSAKTLILAGFAVMIVLGLSSLAFFTQTASMQDIGKTMPSLNTNTAVHSLENKEGSRSLGDDAIAATRGDDLPSAPQIQTKLTASDSLFVRRFGGSVAISGNTAIIGADGGSNQGGAYIFVRNGSAWTEEQKLVGDVANGIGFGNSVAISGNTVVVGAPGDSGATASQGAAYVFVRTGTTWTREQKLTASDGAASDDFGGNVAISGDTIIIGAAGDDIGSASNQGSAYIFARNGSTWTEQQKLTASDGLAGDGFGTVAISGNNAVVGSEGDDIDGRSNQGSAYVFVRNGTTWTQQQKLTAIDGAALHIFGRGLAISGNTLIVSAYGNASVYAFVLIGNIWTQQQKLVSDTTANIRFAISVALSGETVVVGAPYDNIGSINRQGSAYVFERCGAVWTQQEKLTAPDGVQNLEFGSSVGIAGDATIAGAPRDKLGTLAERGSAYAIVGTEAQPSPMGLARGTQCVSDIIVNRTSDEEDFSLNDDFCDVDMNTSGNQCTLRAAIQTANDLPGPDTIKFDIPGGGVQTISPAGALPPITGNTKVDGTTQPGYSTRPLIQVVGAVSSETGLEFAAGSDGSEVLGISIYGFSERAILLGSNNVTIRRSHIGVDSTGSSSGQTQRVGVVVRGSQNQIGITASGNLISLNTDAGIRIEGGGNHQSGQGQHHRV
;
A
#
# COMPACT_ATOMS: atom_id res chain seq x y z
N MET A 1 -15.24 60.98 -40.59
CA MET A 1 -14.83 61.44 -39.24
C MET A 1 -13.77 60.47 -38.71
N LYS A 2 -12.65 60.95 -38.14
CA LYS A 2 -12.22 60.76 -36.73
C LYS A 2 -12.56 59.37 -36.12
N ASN A 3 -11.68 58.58 -35.51
CA ASN A 3 -10.21 58.55 -35.25
C ASN A 3 -9.80 57.05 -35.21
N ARG A 4 -8.57 56.53 -35.40
CA ARG A 4 -7.16 56.97 -35.58
C ARG A 4 -6.31 57.44 -34.36
N THR A 5 -5.25 56.65 -34.12
CA THR A 5 -3.87 56.95 -33.68
C THR A 5 -3.56 57.55 -32.29
N ASN A 6 -2.72 56.83 -31.51
CA ASN A 6 -1.40 57.27 -31.01
C ASN A 6 -0.56 56.04 -30.58
N THR A 7 0.70 55.80 -31.02
CA THR A 7 2.04 56.40 -30.71
C THR A 7 2.53 56.13 -29.28
N ARG A 8 3.83 55.88 -28.95
CA ARG A 8 5.19 56.16 -29.53
C ARG A 8 6.13 54.92 -29.36
N ARG A 9 7.35 54.71 -29.91
CA ARG A 9 8.62 55.50 -30.13
C ARG A 9 9.31 55.93 -28.80
N CYS A 10 10.65 55.88 -28.61
CA CYS A 10 11.83 55.49 -29.43
C CYS A 10 13.15 55.39 -28.60
N GLY A 11 14.21 54.71 -29.10
CA GLY A 11 15.64 54.81 -28.66
C GLY A 11 16.32 53.44 -28.43
N ARG A 12 17.38 52.98 -29.15
CA ARG A 12 18.80 53.42 -29.32
C ARG A 12 19.63 53.33 -28.02
N THR A 13 20.86 52.78 -27.99
CA THR A 13 21.97 52.87 -28.98
C THR A 13 22.85 51.61 -29.22
N ASN A 14 23.56 51.64 -30.36
CA ASN A 14 24.82 50.98 -30.81
C ASN A 14 25.82 50.49 -29.71
N SER A 15 26.81 49.61 -29.94
CA SER A 15 27.69 49.36 -31.14
C SER A 15 28.28 47.93 -31.18
N PHE A 16 28.44 47.21 -32.31
CA PHE A 16 29.34 47.37 -33.48
C PHE A 16 30.82 46.92 -33.31
N PHE A 17 31.12 45.65 -33.62
CA PHE A 17 32.36 45.05 -34.20
C PHE A 17 31.91 43.63 -34.68
N SER A 18 32.05 43.13 -35.93
CA SER A 18 33.18 43.04 -36.89
C SER A 18 34.24 42.01 -36.42
N ALA A 19 34.58 40.91 -37.13
CA ALA A 19 34.30 40.55 -38.52
C ALA A 19 34.19 39.02 -38.82
N LYS A 20 33.93 38.71 -40.10
CA LYS A 20 33.84 37.42 -40.84
C LYS A 20 34.82 36.30 -40.39
N THR A 21 34.50 35.01 -40.55
CA THR A 21 34.63 34.20 -41.81
C THR A 21 33.96 32.83 -41.61
N LEU A 22 32.88 32.45 -42.33
CA LEU A 22 32.82 31.66 -43.59
C LEU A 22 33.70 30.37 -43.59
N ILE A 23 33.18 29.15 -43.77
CA ILE A 23 32.82 28.51 -45.07
C ILE A 23 31.80 27.36 -44.84
N LEU A 24 31.27 26.78 -45.93
CA LEU A 24 30.03 25.97 -45.99
C LEU A 24 30.24 24.50 -46.44
N ALA A 25 29.22 23.65 -46.20
CA ALA A 25 28.93 22.36 -46.86
C ALA A 25 29.89 21.16 -46.59
N GLY A 26 29.51 19.89 -46.82
CA GLY A 26 28.20 19.33 -47.20
C GLY A 26 28.21 17.81 -47.51
N PHE A 27 27.02 17.22 -47.63
CA PHE A 27 26.68 15.82 -48.03
C PHE A 27 27.67 15.06 -48.96
N ALA A 28 27.88 13.74 -48.72
CA ALA A 28 27.27 12.66 -49.55
C ALA A 28 27.82 11.21 -49.34
N VAL A 29 26.86 10.28 -49.41
CA VAL A 29 26.85 8.82 -49.67
C VAL A 29 27.94 8.20 -50.58
N MET A 30 28.51 7.03 -50.20
CA MET A 30 28.52 5.75 -50.97
C MET A 30 28.94 4.56 -50.06
N ILE A 31 28.26 3.39 -50.01
CA ILE A 31 28.17 2.21 -50.92
C ILE A 31 29.49 1.40 -51.05
N VAL A 32 29.36 0.06 -50.95
CA VAL A 32 30.14 -1.06 -51.57
C VAL A 32 30.66 -2.12 -50.57
N LEU A 33 30.16 -3.37 -50.75
CA LEU A 33 30.72 -4.75 -50.55
C LEU A 33 31.83 -5.03 -49.51
N GLY A 34 31.97 -6.26 -48.96
CA GLY A 34 31.24 -7.51 -49.18
C GLY A 34 32.17 -8.71 -49.48
N LEU A 35 32.04 -9.77 -48.67
CA LEU A 35 32.60 -11.14 -48.86
C LEU A 35 34.13 -11.31 -49.04
N SER A 36 34.73 -12.04 -48.10
CA SER A 36 35.75 -13.06 -48.42
C SER A 36 35.64 -14.24 -47.45
N SER A 37 36.07 -15.42 -47.90
CA SER A 37 35.82 -16.71 -47.25
C SER A 37 37.03 -17.63 -47.40
N LEU A 38 37.33 -18.44 -46.39
CA LEU A 38 38.06 -19.74 -46.43
C LEU A 38 38.09 -20.22 -44.95
N ALA A 39 37.69 -21.40 -44.47
CA ALA A 39 37.46 -22.77 -44.97
C ALA A 39 38.47 -23.78 -44.39
N PHE A 40 37.94 -24.73 -43.62
CA PHE A 40 38.45 -26.08 -43.31
C PHE A 40 39.87 -26.29 -42.75
N PHE A 41 39.92 -26.96 -41.60
CA PHE A 41 40.58 -28.28 -41.53
C PHE A 41 39.79 -29.25 -40.65
N THR A 42 39.89 -30.55 -40.92
CA THR A 42 39.18 -31.63 -40.18
C THR A 42 40.17 -32.70 -39.73
N GLN A 43 40.00 -33.23 -38.51
CA GLN A 43 39.98 -34.68 -38.27
C GLN A 43 39.46 -35.03 -36.86
N THR A 44 39.51 -36.32 -36.47
CA THR A 44 38.56 -36.96 -35.56
C THR A 44 39.21 -37.96 -34.59
N ALA A 45 38.45 -38.28 -33.52
CA ALA A 45 38.62 -39.45 -32.63
C ALA A 45 39.86 -39.45 -31.69
N SER A 46 39.93 -40.23 -30.60
CA SER A 46 38.96 -41.18 -30.01
C SER A 46 39.10 -41.25 -28.46
N MET A 47 38.16 -41.92 -27.77
CA MET A 47 38.29 -42.26 -26.33
C MET A 47 38.89 -43.67 -26.14
N GLN A 48 39.69 -43.87 -25.09
CA GLN A 48 39.91 -45.11 -24.27
C GLN A 48 41.22 -44.94 -23.46
N ASP A 49 41.44 -45.48 -22.23
CA ASP A 49 40.58 -46.07 -21.18
C ASP A 49 41.42 -46.22 -19.86
N ILE A 50 40.88 -46.90 -18.84
CA ILE A 50 41.53 -47.47 -17.64
C ILE A 50 41.91 -46.49 -16.49
N GLY A 51 41.12 -46.52 -15.40
CA GLY A 51 41.39 -45.83 -14.13
C GLY A 51 42.04 -46.71 -13.03
N LYS A 52 41.98 -46.27 -11.75
CA LYS A 52 42.38 -47.08 -10.57
C LYS A 52 41.82 -46.60 -9.22
N THR A 53 41.18 -47.53 -8.50
CA THR A 53 41.15 -47.74 -7.02
C THR A 53 40.92 -46.57 -6.03
N MET A 54 39.83 -46.69 -5.25
CA MET A 54 39.71 -46.13 -3.88
C MET A 54 40.62 -46.86 -2.87
N PRO A 55 40.77 -46.32 -1.65
CA PRO A 55 40.34 -47.11 -0.48
C PRO A 55 39.50 -46.35 0.54
N SER A 56 38.68 -47.08 1.30
CA SER A 56 37.87 -46.61 2.44
C SER A 56 38.55 -46.92 3.78
N LEU A 57 38.29 -46.13 4.83
CA LEU A 57 38.40 -46.61 6.21
C LEU A 57 37.40 -45.92 7.15
N ASN A 58 36.80 -46.69 8.06
CA ASN A 58 35.99 -46.20 9.18
C ASN A 58 36.86 -45.97 10.41
N THR A 59 36.45 -45.04 11.28
CA THR A 59 36.41 -45.29 12.74
C THR A 59 35.34 -44.43 13.42
N ASN A 60 34.88 -44.91 14.57
CA ASN A 60 33.83 -44.32 15.41
C ASN A 60 34.47 -43.78 16.72
N THR A 61 33.67 -43.26 17.67
CA THR A 61 34.07 -42.73 19.01
C THR A 61 34.82 -41.38 18.94
N ALA A 62 34.63 -40.42 19.87
CA ALA A 62 34.10 -40.53 21.22
C ALA A 62 33.27 -39.32 21.70
N VAL A 63 32.48 -39.56 22.75
CA VAL A 63 31.77 -38.52 23.52
C VAL A 63 32.69 -37.97 24.59
N HIS A 64 32.68 -36.65 24.82
CA HIS A 64 33.05 -36.09 26.13
C HIS A 64 32.26 -34.82 26.43
N SER A 65 31.95 -34.64 27.72
CA SER A 65 31.07 -33.59 28.27
C SER A 65 31.85 -32.56 29.10
N LEU A 66 31.11 -31.62 29.72
CA LEU A 66 31.55 -30.58 30.68
C LEU A 66 32.19 -29.34 30.01
N GLU A 67 32.00 -28.10 30.51
CA GLU A 67 31.07 -27.57 31.52
C GLU A 67 30.92 -26.04 31.37
N ASN A 68 29.89 -25.45 31.99
CA ASN A 68 29.78 -23.99 32.11
C ASN A 68 30.84 -23.41 33.06
N LYS A 69 31.41 -22.24 32.72
CA LYS A 69 31.91 -21.31 33.74
C LYS A 69 31.92 -19.86 33.27
N GLU A 70 31.37 -18.98 34.09
CA GLU A 70 31.38 -17.53 33.87
C GLU A 70 32.77 -16.92 34.09
N GLY A 71 33.02 -15.75 33.48
CA GLY A 71 34.29 -15.04 33.60
C GLY A 71 34.22 -13.61 33.05
N SER A 72 33.57 -12.71 33.78
CA SER A 72 33.39 -11.31 33.38
C SER A 72 34.72 -10.56 33.16
N ARG A 73 34.88 -9.87 32.03
CA ARG A 73 35.78 -8.72 31.90
C ARG A 73 35.16 -7.62 31.04
N SER A 74 35.12 -6.41 31.59
CA SER A 74 34.67 -5.18 30.94
C SER A 74 35.86 -4.32 30.56
N LEU A 75 36.16 -4.25 29.27
CA LEU A 75 36.82 -3.18 28.53
C LEU A 75 36.17 -3.24 27.13
N GLY A 76 35.87 -2.16 26.42
CA GLY A 76 36.20 -0.75 26.60
C GLY A 76 36.20 -0.16 25.18
N ASP A 77 35.67 1.05 24.99
CA ASP A 77 35.27 1.54 23.66
C ASP A 77 36.43 1.60 22.66
N ASP A 78 36.22 1.06 21.44
CA ASP A 78 36.59 1.75 20.20
C ASP A 78 35.98 1.11 18.93
N ALA A 79 36.03 1.87 17.83
CA ALA A 79 35.73 1.45 16.45
C ALA A 79 34.29 0.96 16.11
N ILE A 80 33.35 1.91 16.03
CA ILE A 80 32.15 1.75 15.19
C ILE A 80 32.59 1.71 13.71
N ALA A 81 32.78 0.50 13.18
CA ALA A 81 33.03 0.27 11.77
C ALA A 81 31.71 0.34 10.98
N ALA A 82 31.32 1.53 10.53
CA ALA A 82 30.12 1.72 9.72
C ALA A 82 30.28 1.11 8.30
N THR A 83 29.95 -0.17 8.16
CA THR A 83 29.77 -0.83 6.85
C THR A 83 28.61 -0.19 6.12
N ARG A 84 28.90 0.43 4.97
CA ARG A 84 27.88 0.91 4.02
C ARG A 84 27.27 -0.26 3.26
N GLY A 85 25.95 -0.17 3.04
CA GLY A 85 25.24 -0.91 2.01
C GLY A 85 24.64 -2.24 2.48
N ASP A 86 23.43 -2.47 2.00
CA ASP A 86 22.95 -3.78 1.59
C ASP A 86 22.99 -4.91 2.65
N ASP A 87 22.23 -4.73 3.74
CA ASP A 87 21.24 -5.73 4.20
C ASP A 87 20.46 -5.23 5.43
N LEU A 88 19.15 -5.04 5.28
CA LEU A 88 18.23 -5.04 6.43
C LEU A 88 17.95 -6.51 6.81
N PRO A 89 18.03 -6.89 8.10
CA PRO A 89 17.78 -8.28 8.51
C PRO A 89 16.31 -8.64 8.26
N SER A 90 16.06 -9.42 7.21
CA SER A 90 14.73 -9.85 6.82
C SER A 90 14.19 -10.95 7.75
N ALA A 91 12.90 -10.85 8.07
CA ALA A 91 12.20 -11.86 8.87
C ALA A 91 12.12 -13.21 8.12
N PRO A 92 12.02 -14.36 8.82
CA PRO A 92 11.93 -15.68 8.21
C PRO A 92 10.57 -15.94 7.55
N GLN A 93 10.36 -15.35 6.37
CA GLN A 93 9.16 -15.53 5.54
C GLN A 93 8.99 -17.00 5.10
N ILE A 94 7.76 -17.53 5.15
CA ILE A 94 7.48 -18.83 4.52
C ILE A 94 7.21 -18.59 3.03
N GLN A 95 8.24 -18.85 2.23
CA GLN A 95 8.20 -18.64 0.78
C GLN A 95 8.09 -19.95 0.02
N THR A 96 6.90 -20.24 -0.50
CA THR A 96 6.62 -21.43 -1.32
C THR A 96 6.78 -21.08 -2.80
N LYS A 97 7.72 -21.75 -3.48
CA LYS A 97 7.85 -21.65 -4.94
C LYS A 97 6.73 -22.43 -5.62
N LEU A 98 5.98 -21.76 -6.49
CA LEU A 98 4.86 -22.27 -7.26
C LEU A 98 5.29 -22.50 -8.71
N THR A 99 4.96 -23.66 -9.25
CA THR A 99 5.25 -24.07 -10.62
C THR A 99 4.05 -24.81 -11.20
N ALA A 100 3.80 -24.66 -12.50
CA ALA A 100 2.72 -25.37 -13.19
C ALA A 100 2.96 -26.89 -13.22
N SER A 101 1.91 -27.67 -12.95
CA SER A 101 1.90 -29.12 -13.04
C SER A 101 2.37 -29.67 -14.40
N ASP A 102 2.12 -28.95 -15.50
CA ASP A 102 2.57 -29.30 -16.86
C ASP A 102 3.72 -28.42 -17.40
N SER A 103 4.55 -27.86 -16.51
CA SER A 103 5.68 -26.94 -16.76
C SER A 103 6.63 -27.28 -17.93
N LEU A 104 6.67 -28.52 -18.41
CA LEU A 104 7.39 -28.92 -19.64
C LEU A 104 6.84 -28.25 -20.92
N PHE A 105 5.60 -27.77 -20.92
CA PHE A 105 4.94 -27.15 -22.08
C PHE A 105 4.66 -25.65 -21.89
N VAL A 106 4.63 -25.19 -20.64
CA VAL A 106 4.30 -23.81 -20.24
C VAL A 106 5.41 -22.81 -20.62
N ARG A 107 5.06 -21.54 -20.77
CA ARG A 107 5.97 -20.39 -20.91
C ARG A 107 5.42 -19.20 -20.11
N ARG A 108 6.32 -18.40 -19.53
CA ARG A 108 6.00 -17.18 -18.77
C ARG A 108 4.97 -17.38 -17.64
N PHE A 109 4.98 -18.51 -16.96
CA PHE A 109 4.19 -18.71 -15.72
C PHE A 109 4.63 -17.68 -14.66
N GLY A 110 3.68 -16.99 -14.03
CA GLY A 110 3.98 -15.79 -13.24
C GLY A 110 4.07 -14.51 -14.08
N GLY A 111 3.66 -14.55 -15.35
CA GLY A 111 3.56 -13.37 -16.21
C GLY A 111 2.45 -12.42 -15.76
N SER A 112 1.36 -12.97 -15.21
CA SER A 112 0.32 -12.25 -14.48
C SER A 112 -0.11 -13.03 -13.23
N VAL A 113 -0.61 -12.33 -12.22
CA VAL A 113 -0.93 -12.84 -10.89
C VAL A 113 -2.13 -12.08 -10.35
N ALA A 114 -3.08 -12.77 -9.73
CA ALA A 114 -4.11 -12.17 -8.88
C ALA A 114 -4.48 -13.11 -7.72
N ILE A 115 -5.03 -12.57 -6.63
CA ILE A 115 -5.35 -13.33 -5.41
C ILE A 115 -6.61 -12.76 -4.74
N SER A 116 -7.47 -13.65 -4.22
CA SER A 116 -8.65 -13.30 -3.44
C SER A 116 -8.75 -14.27 -2.25
N GLY A 117 -8.38 -13.77 -1.06
CA GLY A 117 -8.21 -14.59 0.15
C GLY A 117 -7.27 -15.77 -0.11
N ASN A 118 -7.71 -16.98 0.25
CA ASN A 118 -6.91 -18.21 0.10
C ASN A 118 -6.89 -18.81 -1.33
N THR A 119 -7.32 -18.08 -2.36
CA THR A 119 -7.24 -18.53 -3.76
C THR A 119 -6.43 -17.54 -4.60
N ALA A 120 -5.38 -18.04 -5.25
CA ALA A 120 -4.57 -17.29 -6.21
C ALA A 120 -4.76 -17.85 -7.62
N ILE A 121 -4.63 -16.99 -8.63
CA ILE A 121 -4.57 -17.36 -10.03
C ILE A 121 -3.27 -16.82 -10.63
N ILE A 122 -2.56 -17.68 -11.35
CA ILE A 122 -1.28 -17.36 -12.00
C ILE A 122 -1.42 -17.59 -13.49
N GLY A 123 -1.19 -16.55 -14.29
CA GLY A 123 -1.20 -16.61 -15.75
C GLY A 123 0.13 -17.05 -16.35
N ALA A 124 0.05 -17.73 -17.49
CA ALA A 124 1.17 -18.15 -18.33
C ALA A 124 0.76 -18.03 -19.80
N ASP A 125 1.08 -16.89 -20.43
CA ASP A 125 0.52 -16.48 -21.72
C ASP A 125 0.83 -17.41 -22.91
N GLY A 126 1.80 -18.31 -22.79
CA GLY A 126 2.26 -19.19 -23.88
C GLY A 126 3.09 -18.49 -24.97
N GLY A 127 3.20 -17.17 -24.95
CA GLY A 127 3.70 -16.35 -26.05
C GLY A 127 2.86 -16.53 -27.32
N SER A 128 3.48 -17.11 -28.36
CA SER A 128 2.83 -17.45 -29.64
C SER A 128 2.00 -18.74 -29.61
N ASN A 129 1.96 -19.44 -28.47
CA ASN A 129 1.23 -20.70 -28.30
C ASN A 129 -0.08 -20.45 -27.54
N GLN A 130 -0.94 -21.47 -27.42
CA GLN A 130 -2.03 -21.43 -26.44
C GLN A 130 -1.42 -21.32 -25.03
N GLY A 131 -1.88 -20.32 -24.27
CA GLY A 131 -1.48 -20.13 -22.88
C GLY A 131 -2.34 -20.92 -21.87
N GLY A 132 -2.16 -20.64 -20.59
CA GLY A 132 -2.92 -21.24 -19.50
C GLY A 132 -2.96 -20.33 -18.27
N ALA A 133 -3.93 -20.56 -17.39
CA ALA A 133 -3.97 -19.92 -16.07
C ALA A 133 -4.23 -20.99 -15.00
N TYR A 134 -3.58 -20.89 -13.85
CA TYR A 134 -3.50 -21.97 -12.86
C TYR A 134 -4.02 -21.47 -11.53
N ILE A 135 -5.03 -22.16 -11.00
CA ILE A 135 -5.58 -21.89 -9.68
C ILE A 135 -4.71 -22.58 -8.62
N PHE A 136 -4.23 -21.80 -7.67
CA PHE A 136 -3.58 -22.28 -6.46
C PHE A 136 -4.44 -21.95 -5.25
N VAL A 137 -4.56 -22.89 -4.32
CA VAL A 137 -5.34 -22.74 -3.08
C VAL A 137 -4.41 -22.90 -1.88
N ARG A 138 -4.60 -22.03 -0.88
CA ARG A 138 -3.85 -22.03 0.38
C ARG A 138 -4.54 -22.86 1.45
N ASN A 139 -3.76 -23.67 2.16
CA ASN A 139 -4.18 -24.37 3.37
C ASN A 139 -3.07 -24.28 4.43
N GLY A 140 -3.32 -23.57 5.53
CA GLY A 140 -2.27 -23.14 6.45
C GLY A 140 -1.29 -22.18 5.75
N SER A 141 0.01 -22.51 5.75
CA SER A 141 1.03 -21.81 4.96
C SER A 141 1.31 -22.46 3.59
N ALA A 142 0.79 -23.67 3.34
CA ALA A 142 1.03 -24.41 2.11
C ALA A 142 0.10 -23.94 0.97
N TRP A 143 0.62 -23.96 -0.26
CA TRP A 143 -0.12 -23.64 -1.48
C TRP A 143 -0.04 -24.80 -2.46
N THR A 144 -1.17 -25.20 -3.04
CA THR A 144 -1.28 -26.33 -3.98
C THR A 144 -2.07 -25.94 -5.23
N GLU A 145 -1.64 -26.40 -6.41
CA GLU A 145 -2.42 -26.26 -7.64
C GLU A 145 -3.73 -27.06 -7.53
N GLU A 146 -4.88 -26.39 -7.67
CA GLU A 146 -6.21 -27.02 -7.69
C GLU A 146 -6.63 -27.37 -9.12
N GLN A 147 -6.41 -26.46 -10.08
CA GLN A 147 -6.85 -26.66 -11.47
C GLN A 147 -6.12 -25.76 -12.47
N LYS A 148 -5.79 -26.32 -13.65
CA LYS A 148 -5.46 -25.55 -14.86
C LYS A 148 -6.72 -25.13 -15.63
N LEU A 149 -6.81 -23.85 -15.96
CA LEU A 149 -7.81 -23.25 -16.84
C LEU A 149 -7.23 -23.06 -18.25
N VAL A 150 -8.10 -23.18 -19.26
CA VAL A 150 -7.75 -23.03 -20.68
C VAL A 150 -8.85 -22.30 -21.48
N GLY A 151 -8.43 -21.48 -22.45
CA GLY A 151 -9.30 -20.86 -23.45
C GLY A 151 -9.71 -21.83 -24.56
N ASP A 152 -10.25 -21.30 -25.67
CA ASP A 152 -10.57 -22.12 -26.84
C ASP A 152 -9.31 -22.65 -27.53
N VAL A 153 -9.27 -23.96 -27.81
CA VAL A 153 -8.07 -24.67 -28.31
C VAL A 153 -7.61 -24.19 -29.70
N ALA A 154 -8.53 -23.65 -30.51
CA ALA A 154 -8.19 -23.13 -31.83
C ALA A 154 -7.57 -21.72 -31.79
N ASN A 155 -8.00 -20.87 -30.86
CA ASN A 155 -7.83 -19.42 -30.97
C ASN A 155 -7.20 -18.76 -29.73
N GLY A 156 -7.05 -19.45 -28.58
CA GLY A 156 -6.63 -18.87 -27.29
C GLY A 156 -5.16 -18.47 -27.15
N ILE A 157 -4.62 -17.74 -28.13
CA ILE A 157 -3.27 -17.16 -28.10
C ILE A 157 -3.22 -16.06 -27.04
N GLY A 158 -2.18 -16.08 -26.20
CA GLY A 158 -2.06 -15.12 -25.09
C GLY A 158 -3.03 -15.35 -23.93
N PHE A 159 -3.75 -16.47 -23.88
CA PHE A 159 -4.62 -16.80 -22.74
C PHE A 159 -3.81 -16.87 -21.43
N GLY A 160 -4.14 -16.04 -20.44
CA GLY A 160 -3.33 -15.88 -19.23
C GLY A 160 -2.30 -14.74 -19.31
N ASN A 161 -2.37 -13.90 -20.35
CA ASN A 161 -1.65 -12.63 -20.41
C ASN A 161 -2.04 -11.71 -19.24
N SER A 162 -3.33 -11.63 -18.92
CA SER A 162 -3.87 -10.99 -17.72
C SER A 162 -4.84 -11.92 -16.98
N VAL A 163 -4.93 -11.78 -15.65
CA VAL A 163 -5.82 -12.57 -14.79
C VAL A 163 -6.39 -11.69 -13.67
N ALA A 164 -7.63 -11.94 -13.27
CA ALA A 164 -8.25 -11.31 -12.10
C ALA A 164 -9.22 -12.28 -11.41
N ILE A 165 -9.46 -12.08 -10.10
CA ILE A 165 -10.30 -12.94 -9.28
C ILE A 165 -11.07 -12.12 -8.23
N SER A 166 -12.36 -12.40 -8.07
CA SER A 166 -13.19 -11.87 -6.99
C SER A 166 -14.03 -13.00 -6.40
N GLY A 167 -13.61 -13.50 -5.22
CA GLY A 167 -14.24 -14.65 -4.57
C GLY A 167 -14.23 -15.90 -5.45
N ASN A 168 -15.43 -16.35 -5.85
CA ASN A 168 -15.62 -17.55 -6.67
C ASN A 168 -15.63 -17.29 -8.19
N THR A 169 -15.42 -16.05 -8.65
CA THR A 169 -15.37 -15.69 -10.07
C THR A 169 -13.95 -15.31 -10.50
N VAL A 170 -13.49 -15.87 -11.61
CA VAL A 170 -12.19 -15.63 -12.24
C VAL A 170 -12.40 -15.08 -13.65
N VAL A 171 -11.53 -14.14 -14.06
CA VAL A 171 -11.43 -13.63 -15.43
C VAL A 171 -10.01 -13.86 -15.94
N VAL A 172 -9.88 -14.38 -17.16
CA VAL A 172 -8.60 -14.59 -17.83
C VAL A 172 -8.60 -13.91 -19.19
N GLY A 173 -7.70 -12.97 -19.40
CA GLY A 173 -7.52 -12.26 -20.67
C GLY A 173 -6.74 -13.06 -21.70
N ALA A 174 -7.06 -12.83 -22.98
CA ALA A 174 -6.43 -13.42 -24.15
C ALA A 174 -6.46 -12.40 -25.32
N PRO A 175 -5.57 -11.38 -25.33
CA PRO A 175 -5.59 -10.32 -26.36
C PRO A 175 -5.27 -10.84 -27.78
N GLY A 176 -4.53 -11.94 -27.89
CA GLY A 176 -4.28 -12.61 -29.18
C GLY A 176 -5.44 -13.46 -29.70
N ASP A 177 -6.57 -13.53 -29.00
CA ASP A 177 -7.69 -14.39 -29.38
C ASP A 177 -8.39 -13.89 -30.67
N SER A 178 -8.78 -14.83 -31.52
CA SER A 178 -9.44 -14.54 -32.79
C SER A 178 -10.92 -14.91 -32.70
N GLY A 179 -11.79 -13.99 -33.12
CA GLY A 179 -13.24 -14.12 -33.03
C GLY A 179 -13.88 -14.08 -34.42
N ALA A 180 -14.68 -13.05 -34.67
CA ALA A 180 -15.15 -12.69 -36.01
C ALA A 180 -14.03 -12.08 -36.86
N THR A 181 -13.06 -11.40 -36.23
CA THR A 181 -11.82 -10.92 -36.84
C THR A 181 -10.59 -11.53 -36.15
N ALA A 182 -9.42 -11.44 -36.80
CA ALA A 182 -8.18 -12.02 -36.28
C ALA A 182 -7.57 -11.12 -35.20
N SER A 183 -7.11 -11.71 -34.10
CA SER A 183 -6.51 -10.99 -32.95
C SER A 183 -7.35 -9.82 -32.44
N GLN A 184 -8.68 -9.98 -32.35
CA GLN A 184 -9.56 -9.00 -31.71
C GLN A 184 -9.55 -9.06 -30.18
N GLY A 185 -8.97 -10.12 -29.63
CA GLY A 185 -8.92 -10.36 -28.20
C GLY A 185 -10.21 -10.93 -27.62
N ALA A 186 -10.08 -11.52 -26.43
CA ALA A 186 -11.17 -12.04 -25.63
C ALA A 186 -10.82 -12.01 -24.14
N ALA A 187 -11.84 -12.09 -23.30
CA ALA A 187 -11.69 -12.49 -21.89
C ALA A 187 -12.59 -13.68 -21.59
N TYR A 188 -12.16 -14.57 -20.70
CA TYR A 188 -12.88 -15.78 -20.35
C TYR A 188 -13.23 -15.78 -18.87
N VAL A 189 -14.52 -15.96 -18.58
CA VAL A 189 -15.04 -16.01 -17.20
C VAL A 189 -15.18 -17.46 -16.75
N PHE A 190 -14.67 -17.75 -15.56
CA PHE A 190 -14.79 -19.04 -14.88
C PHE A 190 -15.42 -18.84 -13.51
N VAL A 191 -16.29 -19.76 -13.09
CA VAL A 191 -16.86 -19.79 -11.72
C VAL A 191 -16.54 -21.10 -11.02
N ARG A 192 -16.30 -21.00 -9.71
CA ARG A 192 -16.06 -22.12 -8.81
C ARG A 192 -17.37 -22.74 -8.31
N THR A 193 -17.51 -24.04 -8.46
CA THR A 193 -18.48 -24.87 -7.74
C THR A 193 -17.72 -25.96 -6.98
N GLY A 194 -17.72 -25.89 -5.64
CA GLY A 194 -16.87 -26.75 -4.81
C GLY A 194 -15.38 -26.49 -5.08
N THR A 195 -14.67 -27.50 -5.57
CA THR A 195 -13.25 -27.43 -5.99
C THR A 195 -13.07 -27.48 -7.51
N THR A 196 -14.13 -27.17 -8.28
CA THR A 196 -14.10 -27.22 -9.75
C THR A 196 -14.44 -25.86 -10.33
N TRP A 197 -13.60 -25.38 -11.24
CA TRP A 197 -13.77 -24.15 -11.98
C TRP A 197 -14.30 -24.46 -13.37
N THR A 198 -15.52 -24.01 -13.66
CA THR A 198 -16.17 -24.18 -14.96
C THR A 198 -16.22 -22.86 -15.71
N ARG A 199 -15.89 -22.90 -17.01
CA ARG A 199 -15.99 -21.74 -17.89
C ARG A 199 -17.47 -21.38 -18.10
N GLU A 200 -17.86 -20.19 -17.65
CA GLU A 200 -19.23 -19.67 -17.75
C GLU A 200 -19.44 -18.96 -19.09
N GLN A 201 -18.50 -18.10 -19.50
CA GLN A 201 -18.66 -17.30 -20.72
C GLN A 201 -17.32 -16.90 -21.35
N LYS A 202 -17.34 -16.66 -22.67
CA LYS A 202 -16.32 -15.90 -23.40
C LYS A 202 -16.88 -14.50 -23.69
N LEU A 203 -16.10 -13.47 -23.41
CA LEU A 203 -16.41 -12.07 -23.60
C LEU A 203 -15.53 -11.51 -24.73
N THR A 204 -16.13 -10.66 -25.54
CA THR A 204 -15.52 -9.90 -26.65
C THR A 204 -16.24 -8.56 -26.73
N ALA A 205 -15.54 -7.48 -27.09
CA ALA A 205 -16.18 -6.19 -27.39
C ALA A 205 -17.27 -6.33 -28.46
N SER A 206 -18.38 -5.60 -28.31
CA SER A 206 -19.50 -5.59 -29.25
C SER A 206 -19.15 -5.02 -30.63
N ASP A 207 -18.13 -4.16 -30.70
CA ASP A 207 -17.59 -3.54 -31.91
C ASP A 207 -16.13 -3.94 -32.23
N GLY A 208 -15.58 -4.95 -31.53
CA GLY A 208 -14.16 -5.30 -31.56
C GLY A 208 -13.58 -5.64 -32.94
N ALA A 209 -12.55 -4.90 -33.32
CA ALA A 209 -11.78 -5.02 -34.55
C ALA A 209 -10.43 -5.75 -34.32
N ALA A 210 -9.58 -5.81 -35.34
CA ALA A 210 -8.36 -6.60 -35.33
C ALA A 210 -7.17 -5.80 -34.76
N SER A 211 -6.55 -6.31 -33.70
CA SER A 211 -5.46 -5.68 -32.90
C SER A 211 -5.90 -4.67 -31.84
N ASP A 212 -7.17 -4.64 -31.46
CA ASP A 212 -7.69 -3.79 -30.36
C ASP A 212 -7.08 -4.15 -28.98
N ASP A 213 -6.43 -5.32 -28.86
CA ASP A 213 -5.87 -5.89 -27.63
C ASP A 213 -6.91 -6.09 -26.49
N PHE A 214 -8.17 -6.39 -26.83
CA PHE A 214 -9.22 -6.65 -25.85
C PHE A 214 -8.85 -7.84 -24.93
N GLY A 215 -8.76 -7.58 -23.62
CA GLY A 215 -8.29 -8.57 -22.65
C GLY A 215 -6.78 -8.51 -22.37
N GLY A 216 -6.04 -7.53 -22.92
CA GLY A 216 -4.68 -7.22 -22.47
C GLY A 216 -4.62 -6.84 -20.99
N ASN A 217 -5.69 -6.21 -20.47
CA ASN A 217 -5.91 -6.00 -19.05
C ASN A 217 -7.34 -6.39 -18.67
N VAL A 218 -7.51 -7.04 -17.51
CA VAL A 218 -8.84 -7.39 -16.95
C VAL A 218 -8.85 -7.12 -15.45
N ALA A 219 -9.98 -6.66 -14.92
CA ALA A 219 -10.23 -6.55 -13.49
C ALA A 219 -11.70 -6.87 -13.16
N ILE A 220 -11.98 -7.30 -11.93
CA ILE A 220 -13.31 -7.74 -11.48
C ILE A 220 -13.57 -7.34 -10.02
N SER A 221 -14.76 -6.81 -9.75
CA SER A 221 -15.26 -6.53 -8.40
C SER A 221 -16.70 -7.03 -8.29
N GLY A 222 -16.88 -8.17 -7.62
CA GLY A 222 -18.17 -8.86 -7.52
C GLY A 222 -18.76 -9.18 -8.91
N ASP A 223 -19.97 -8.70 -9.15
CA ASP A 223 -20.74 -8.91 -10.39
C ASP A 223 -20.45 -7.87 -11.49
N THR A 224 -19.30 -7.17 -11.43
CA THR A 224 -18.83 -6.27 -12.49
C THR A 224 -17.39 -6.57 -12.89
N ILE A 225 -17.19 -6.72 -14.20
CA ILE A 225 -15.90 -6.90 -14.87
C ILE A 225 -15.60 -5.63 -15.68
N ILE A 226 -14.33 -5.24 -15.74
CA ILE A 226 -13.81 -4.25 -16.69
C ILE A 226 -12.67 -4.88 -17.50
N ILE A 227 -12.67 -4.65 -18.82
CA ILE A 227 -11.70 -5.21 -19.77
C ILE A 227 -11.11 -4.07 -20.60
N GLY A 228 -9.78 -3.96 -20.65
CA GLY A 228 -9.07 -3.02 -21.50
C GLY A 228 -8.91 -3.51 -22.93
N ALA A 229 -8.89 -2.56 -23.87
CA ALA A 229 -8.57 -2.74 -25.28
C ALA A 229 -7.75 -1.51 -25.74
N ALA A 230 -6.45 -1.51 -25.46
CA ALA A 230 -5.59 -0.33 -25.63
C ALA A 230 -5.30 0.01 -27.11
N GLY A 231 -5.50 -0.94 -28.03
CA GLY A 231 -5.30 -0.76 -29.47
C GLY A 231 -6.51 -0.19 -30.23
N ASP A 232 -7.66 -0.05 -29.56
CA ASP A 232 -8.95 0.36 -30.17
C ASP A 232 -8.87 1.73 -30.89
N ASP A 233 -9.40 1.76 -32.12
CA ASP A 233 -9.35 2.88 -33.06
C ASP A 233 -10.66 3.72 -33.00
N ILE A 234 -10.62 4.85 -32.29
CA ILE A 234 -11.81 5.71 -32.12
C ILE A 234 -11.97 6.65 -33.33
N GLY A 235 -12.65 6.14 -34.36
CA GLY A 235 -13.06 6.87 -35.56
C GLY A 235 -11.91 7.17 -36.54
N SER A 236 -11.03 8.09 -36.16
CA SER A 236 -9.74 8.34 -36.84
C SER A 236 -8.58 8.52 -35.88
N ALA A 237 -8.80 8.38 -34.57
CA ALA A 237 -7.77 8.39 -33.56
C ALA A 237 -7.28 6.95 -33.32
N SER A 238 -6.22 6.57 -34.04
CA SER A 238 -5.72 5.20 -34.02
C SER A 238 -5.06 4.85 -32.69
N ASN A 239 -5.35 3.68 -32.12
CA ASN A 239 -4.84 3.25 -30.80
C ASN A 239 -5.12 4.31 -29.72
N GLN A 240 -6.30 4.94 -29.75
CA GLN A 240 -6.77 5.78 -28.65
C GLN A 240 -7.08 4.90 -27.43
N GLY A 241 -7.65 3.72 -27.67
CA GLY A 241 -7.97 2.73 -26.66
C GLY A 241 -9.33 2.92 -25.99
N SER A 242 -9.88 1.82 -25.48
CA SER A 242 -11.13 1.76 -24.73
C SER A 242 -11.04 0.81 -23.53
N ALA A 243 -12.02 0.93 -22.63
CA ALA A 243 -12.32 -0.11 -21.65
C ALA A 243 -13.81 -0.46 -21.64
N TYR A 244 -14.14 -1.73 -21.49
CA TYR A 244 -15.51 -2.25 -21.60
C TYR A 244 -15.97 -2.79 -20.25
N ILE A 245 -17.10 -2.29 -19.77
CA ILE A 245 -17.77 -2.81 -18.57
C ILE A 245 -18.67 -3.97 -18.98
N PHE A 246 -18.53 -5.10 -18.29
CA PHE A 246 -19.48 -6.21 -18.34
C PHE A 246 -20.11 -6.39 -16.96
N ALA A 247 -21.44 -6.48 -16.91
CA ALA A 247 -22.18 -6.73 -15.68
C ALA A 247 -22.87 -8.10 -15.72
N ARG A 248 -22.96 -8.74 -14.57
CA ARG A 248 -23.65 -10.03 -14.42
C ARG A 248 -25.14 -9.86 -14.18
N ASN A 249 -25.93 -10.74 -14.79
CA ASN A 249 -27.32 -10.99 -14.45
C ASN A 249 -27.55 -12.50 -14.45
N GLY A 250 -27.75 -13.08 -13.26
CA GLY A 250 -27.75 -14.54 -13.08
C GLY A 250 -26.40 -15.15 -13.47
N SER A 251 -26.38 -16.07 -14.44
CA SER A 251 -25.17 -16.69 -15.00
C SER A 251 -24.77 -16.11 -16.37
N THR A 252 -25.17 -14.88 -16.67
CA THR A 252 -24.88 -14.22 -17.96
C THR A 252 -24.22 -12.88 -17.73
N TRP A 253 -23.13 -12.63 -18.44
CA TRP A 253 -22.42 -11.37 -18.48
C TRP A 253 -22.78 -10.62 -19.75
N THR A 254 -23.24 -9.38 -19.62
CA THR A 254 -23.60 -8.51 -20.74
C THR A 254 -22.71 -7.28 -20.73
N GLU A 255 -22.24 -6.87 -21.91
CA GLU A 255 -21.58 -5.57 -22.09
C GLU A 255 -22.58 -4.48 -21.68
N GLN A 256 -22.20 -3.69 -20.67
CA GLN A 256 -23.00 -2.62 -20.09
C GLN A 256 -22.67 -1.28 -20.74
N GLN A 257 -21.38 -1.02 -21.00
CA GLN A 257 -20.90 0.26 -21.50
C GLN A 257 -19.45 0.18 -22.01
N LYS A 258 -19.16 0.80 -23.17
CA LYS A 258 -17.81 1.15 -23.64
C LYS A 258 -17.39 2.50 -23.02
N LEU A 259 -16.17 2.57 -22.50
CA LEU A 259 -15.54 3.74 -21.87
C LEU A 259 -14.37 4.20 -22.71
N THR A 260 -14.21 5.52 -22.84
CA THR A 260 -13.11 6.20 -23.53
C THR A 260 -12.72 7.43 -22.71
N ALA A 261 -11.46 7.89 -22.82
CA ALA A 261 -11.05 9.18 -22.28
C ALA A 261 -11.83 10.34 -22.93
N SER A 262 -12.26 11.33 -22.14
CA SER A 262 -13.00 12.52 -22.59
C SER A 262 -12.27 13.39 -23.62
N ASP A 263 -10.94 13.34 -23.58
CA ASP A 263 -9.98 14.18 -24.28
C ASP A 263 -8.91 13.35 -24.99
N GLY A 264 -9.15 12.03 -25.12
CA GLY A 264 -8.18 11.09 -25.68
C GLY A 264 -7.90 11.30 -27.17
N LEU A 265 -6.67 10.96 -27.56
CA LEU A 265 -6.07 11.16 -28.88
C LEU A 265 -5.45 9.85 -29.41
N ALA A 266 -4.90 9.91 -30.63
CA ALA A 266 -4.28 8.77 -31.28
C ALA A 266 -2.94 8.38 -30.61
N GLY A 267 -2.85 7.16 -30.08
CA GLY A 267 -1.67 6.63 -29.40
C GLY A 267 -1.70 6.72 -27.88
N ASP A 268 -2.75 7.29 -27.29
CA ASP A 268 -2.89 7.47 -25.84
C ASP A 268 -2.96 6.14 -25.06
N GLY A 269 -3.36 5.04 -25.72
CA GLY A 269 -3.32 3.68 -25.17
C GLY A 269 -4.24 3.47 -23.95
N PHE A 270 -5.44 4.05 -23.96
CA PHE A 270 -6.42 3.93 -22.88
C PHE A 270 -6.87 2.47 -22.71
N GLY A 271 -6.43 1.79 -21.66
CA GLY A 271 -6.73 0.36 -21.50
C GLY A 271 -6.16 -0.38 -20.29
N THR A 272 -5.25 0.20 -19.49
CA THR A 272 -4.89 -0.45 -18.22
C THR A 272 -6.06 -0.29 -17.24
N VAL A 273 -6.63 -1.36 -16.68
CA VAL A 273 -7.90 -1.28 -15.92
C VAL A 273 -7.80 -1.78 -14.47
N ALA A 274 -8.50 -1.10 -13.56
CA ALA A 274 -8.74 -1.54 -12.17
C ALA A 274 -10.16 -1.15 -11.70
N ILE A 275 -10.75 -1.90 -10.75
CA ILE A 275 -12.11 -1.65 -10.25
C ILE A 275 -12.28 -2.07 -8.78
N SER A 276 -12.97 -1.25 -8.00
CA SER A 276 -13.37 -1.50 -6.61
C SER A 276 -14.78 -0.95 -6.38
N GLY A 277 -15.78 -1.84 -6.32
CA GLY A 277 -17.18 -1.46 -6.12
C GLY A 277 -17.71 -0.54 -7.23
N ASN A 278 -18.07 0.69 -6.87
CA ASN A 278 -18.59 1.70 -7.80
C ASN A 278 -17.51 2.57 -8.45
N ASN A 279 -16.23 2.37 -8.11
CA ASN A 279 -15.10 3.12 -8.66
C ASN A 279 -14.31 2.23 -9.63
N ALA A 280 -14.15 2.68 -10.87
CA ALA A 280 -13.28 2.08 -11.87
C ALA A 280 -12.23 3.10 -12.31
N VAL A 281 -11.04 2.64 -12.65
CA VAL A 281 -9.93 3.49 -13.11
C VAL A 281 -9.34 2.89 -14.37
N VAL A 282 -9.11 3.73 -15.38
CA VAL A 282 -8.50 3.34 -16.65
C VAL A 282 -7.26 4.19 -16.94
N GLY A 283 -6.11 3.55 -17.09
CA GLY A 283 -4.83 4.15 -17.41
C GLY A 283 -4.63 4.28 -18.91
N SER A 284 -4.04 5.40 -19.30
CA SER A 284 -3.72 5.77 -20.67
C SER A 284 -2.26 6.21 -20.70
N GLU A 285 -1.36 5.25 -20.94
CA GLU A 285 0.07 5.44 -20.67
C GLU A 285 0.81 6.28 -21.72
N GLY A 286 0.20 6.49 -22.88
CA GLY A 286 0.72 7.31 -23.99
C GLY A 286 0.33 8.79 -23.94
N ASP A 287 -0.63 9.19 -23.11
CA ASP A 287 -1.23 10.54 -23.07
C ASP A 287 -0.20 11.69 -23.00
N ASP A 288 -0.36 12.66 -23.91
CA ASP A 288 0.57 13.74 -24.24
C ASP A 288 0.09 15.09 -23.64
N ILE A 289 0.64 15.46 -22.47
CA ILE A 289 0.04 16.49 -21.61
C ILE A 289 0.80 17.83 -21.69
N ASP A 290 0.15 18.88 -22.21
CA ASP A 290 0.76 20.19 -22.49
C ASP A 290 2.01 20.10 -23.40
N GLY A 291 2.07 19.09 -24.27
CA GLY A 291 3.24 18.79 -25.11
C GLY A 291 4.35 18.00 -24.41
N ARG A 292 4.11 17.48 -23.20
CA ARG A 292 4.99 16.52 -22.51
C ARG A 292 4.62 15.12 -22.97
N SER A 293 5.41 14.57 -23.89
CA SER A 293 5.00 13.34 -24.58
C SER A 293 5.07 12.09 -23.70
N ASN A 294 4.05 11.22 -23.80
CA ASN A 294 3.90 10.00 -23.00
C ASN A 294 4.11 10.27 -21.50
N GLN A 295 3.55 11.38 -21.00
CA GLN A 295 3.48 11.63 -19.57
C GLN A 295 2.54 10.61 -18.92
N GLY A 296 1.42 10.32 -19.60
CA GLY A 296 0.41 9.36 -19.17
C GLY A 296 -0.58 9.92 -18.15
N SER A 297 -1.78 9.35 -18.14
CA SER A 297 -2.89 9.69 -17.23
C SER A 297 -3.62 8.46 -16.72
N ALA A 298 -4.39 8.64 -15.65
CA ALA A 298 -5.40 7.68 -15.21
C ALA A 298 -6.76 8.37 -15.06
N TYR A 299 -7.82 7.74 -15.56
CA TYR A 299 -9.17 8.31 -15.63
C TYR A 299 -10.10 7.55 -14.68
N VAL A 300 -10.72 8.26 -13.75
CA VAL A 300 -11.66 7.70 -12.78
C VAL A 300 -13.07 7.74 -13.35
N PHE A 301 -13.77 6.61 -13.30
CA PHE A 301 -15.17 6.47 -13.64
C PHE A 301 -15.96 6.01 -12.43
N VAL A 302 -17.09 6.67 -12.15
CA VAL A 302 -18.00 6.32 -11.06
C VAL A 302 -19.31 5.76 -11.61
N ARG A 303 -19.80 4.70 -10.99
CA ARG A 303 -21.09 4.09 -11.29
C ARG A 303 -22.23 4.81 -10.58
N ASN A 304 -23.25 5.22 -11.34
CA ASN A 304 -24.57 5.58 -10.82
C ASN A 304 -25.63 4.69 -11.51
N GLY A 305 -26.22 3.76 -10.75
CA GLY A 305 -27.14 2.75 -11.28
C GLY A 305 -26.49 1.86 -12.35
N THR A 306 -26.89 2.05 -13.61
CA THR A 306 -26.36 1.34 -14.79
C THR A 306 -25.46 2.20 -15.68
N THR A 307 -25.09 3.41 -15.25
CA THR A 307 -24.25 4.32 -16.04
C THR A 307 -22.92 4.55 -15.33
N TRP A 308 -21.82 4.49 -16.07
CA TRP A 308 -20.49 4.90 -15.62
C TRP A 308 -20.15 6.25 -16.23
N THR A 309 -19.74 7.21 -15.41
CA THR A 309 -19.37 8.57 -15.83
C THR A 309 -17.95 8.89 -15.42
N GLN A 310 -17.14 9.42 -16.34
CA GLN A 310 -15.81 9.93 -16.01
C GLN A 310 -15.94 11.08 -15.00
N GLN A 311 -15.36 10.90 -13.82
CA GLN A 311 -15.36 11.86 -12.72
C GLN A 311 -14.14 12.77 -12.77
N GLN A 312 -12.96 12.21 -13.08
CA GLN A 312 -11.68 12.90 -12.93
C GLN A 312 -10.61 12.33 -13.87
N LYS A 313 -9.75 13.20 -14.42
CA LYS A 313 -8.46 12.83 -15.03
C LYS A 313 -7.37 13.06 -13.98
N LEU A 314 -6.52 12.08 -13.76
CA LEU A 314 -5.43 12.07 -12.78
C LEU A 314 -4.08 12.10 -13.50
N THR A 315 -3.18 12.92 -12.96
CA THR A 315 -1.78 13.04 -13.39
C THR A 315 -0.89 13.12 -12.16
N ALA A 316 0.38 12.75 -12.29
CA ALA A 316 1.38 13.02 -11.25
C ALA A 316 1.63 14.54 -11.12
N ILE A 317 1.70 15.05 -9.90
CA ILE A 317 2.00 16.48 -9.62
C ILE A 317 3.38 16.88 -10.16
N ASP A 318 4.37 15.99 -10.10
CA ASP A 318 5.70 16.15 -10.71
C ASP A 318 5.78 15.57 -12.14
N GLY A 319 4.64 15.41 -12.82
CA GLY A 319 4.53 14.78 -14.14
C GLY A 319 5.35 15.46 -15.24
N ALA A 320 6.19 14.69 -15.93
CA ALA A 320 6.95 15.12 -17.09
C ALA A 320 6.88 14.08 -18.23
N ALA A 321 7.46 14.42 -19.38
CA ALA A 321 7.50 13.54 -20.54
C ALA A 321 8.18 12.20 -20.22
N LEU A 322 7.68 11.13 -20.84
CA LEU A 322 8.11 9.74 -20.63
C LEU A 322 7.96 9.23 -19.19
N HIS A 323 7.10 9.85 -18.36
CA HIS A 323 6.77 9.29 -17.04
C HIS A 323 5.94 8.00 -17.13
N ILE A 324 5.13 7.85 -18.19
CA ILE A 324 4.33 6.64 -18.45
C ILE A 324 3.44 6.32 -17.22
N PHE A 325 2.70 7.34 -16.77
CA PHE A 325 1.75 7.28 -15.67
C PHE A 325 0.44 6.60 -16.11
N GLY A 326 -0.16 5.80 -15.23
CA GLY A 326 -1.37 5.00 -15.54
C GLY A 326 -1.08 3.56 -15.98
N ARG A 327 0.17 3.22 -16.29
CA ARG A 327 0.62 1.89 -16.74
C ARG A 327 0.42 0.73 -15.74
N GLY A 328 0.18 1.07 -14.48
CA GLY A 328 -0.14 0.10 -13.42
C GLY A 328 -1.13 0.75 -12.46
N LEU A 329 -2.17 0.01 -12.09
CA LEU A 329 -3.27 0.49 -11.25
C LEU A 329 -3.63 -0.56 -10.20
N ALA A 330 -3.85 -0.13 -8.97
CA ALA A 330 -4.45 -0.93 -7.92
C ALA A 330 -5.39 -0.06 -7.07
N ILE A 331 -6.62 -0.51 -6.82
CA ILE A 331 -7.64 0.27 -6.10
C ILE A 331 -8.34 -0.61 -5.06
N SER A 332 -8.54 -0.06 -3.84
CA SER A 332 -9.16 -0.72 -2.70
C SER A 332 -9.93 0.32 -1.90
N GLY A 333 -11.26 0.33 -2.03
CA GLY A 333 -12.11 1.32 -1.35
C GLY A 333 -11.78 2.76 -1.78
N ASN A 334 -11.28 3.55 -0.83
CA ASN A 334 -10.89 4.95 -1.01
C ASN A 334 -9.40 5.16 -1.33
N THR A 335 -8.62 4.09 -1.47
CA THR A 335 -7.18 4.14 -1.78
C THR A 335 -6.92 3.66 -3.21
N LEU A 336 -6.15 4.43 -3.97
CA LEU A 336 -5.75 4.16 -5.36
C LEU A 336 -4.24 4.35 -5.51
N ILE A 337 -3.55 3.36 -6.06
CA ILE A 337 -2.13 3.47 -6.43
C ILE A 337 -2.00 3.49 -7.95
N VAL A 338 -1.23 4.44 -8.47
CA VAL A 338 -0.93 4.57 -9.91
C VAL A 338 0.59 4.52 -10.14
N SER A 339 1.05 3.62 -11.01
CA SER A 339 2.45 3.58 -11.46
C SER A 339 2.76 4.68 -12.47
N ALA A 340 3.92 5.32 -12.32
CA ALA A 340 4.65 6.00 -13.40
C ALA A 340 5.94 5.23 -13.67
N TYR A 341 5.86 4.28 -14.59
CA TYR A 341 6.93 3.32 -14.85
C TYR A 341 8.24 3.98 -15.35
N GLY A 342 8.12 5.00 -16.20
CA GLY A 342 9.29 5.73 -16.70
C GLY A 342 9.97 6.62 -15.65
N ASN A 343 9.21 7.08 -14.64
CA ASN A 343 9.73 7.77 -13.46
C ASN A 343 10.16 6.81 -12.33
N ALA A 344 10.12 5.49 -12.56
CA ALA A 344 10.41 4.44 -11.57
C ALA A 344 9.72 4.69 -10.21
N SER A 345 8.45 5.08 -10.23
CA SER A 345 7.70 5.57 -9.06
C SER A 345 6.25 5.08 -9.08
N VAL A 346 5.63 4.94 -7.90
CA VAL A 346 4.17 4.84 -7.77
C VAL A 346 3.61 6.03 -6.98
N TYR A 347 2.34 6.34 -7.16
CA TYR A 347 1.67 7.49 -6.54
C TYR A 347 0.42 7.00 -5.82
N ALA A 348 0.33 7.32 -4.53
CA ALA A 348 -0.84 7.05 -3.71
C ALA A 348 -1.83 8.22 -3.80
N PHE A 349 -3.07 7.90 -4.14
CA PHE A 349 -4.22 8.80 -4.16
C PHE A 349 -5.26 8.33 -3.14
N VAL A 350 -5.88 9.27 -2.44
CA VAL A 350 -6.99 9.02 -1.51
C VAL A 350 -8.23 9.78 -1.99
N LEU A 351 -9.38 9.11 -1.94
CA LEU A 351 -10.68 9.71 -2.23
C LEU A 351 -11.17 10.53 -1.02
N ILE A 352 -11.03 11.86 -1.11
CA ILE A 352 -11.51 12.80 -0.10
C ILE A 352 -12.83 13.38 -0.59
N GLY A 353 -13.93 13.00 0.08
CA GLY A 353 -15.29 13.33 -0.33
C GLY A 353 -15.67 12.76 -1.70
N ASN A 354 -15.45 13.53 -2.77
CA ASN A 354 -15.70 13.15 -4.16
C ASN A 354 -14.53 13.51 -5.10
N ILE A 355 -13.32 13.68 -4.58
CA ILE A 355 -12.11 14.02 -5.35
C ILE A 355 -10.98 13.08 -4.95
N TRP A 356 -10.31 12.49 -5.94
CA TRP A 356 -9.07 11.73 -5.72
C TRP A 356 -7.89 12.68 -5.65
N THR A 357 -7.28 12.78 -4.47
CA THR A 357 -6.16 13.69 -4.16
C THR A 357 -4.87 12.89 -4.08
N GLN A 358 -3.82 13.32 -4.79
CA GLN A 358 -2.50 12.70 -4.70
C GLN A 358 -1.87 13.02 -3.34
N GLN A 359 -1.69 12.01 -2.50
CA GLN A 359 -1.09 12.17 -1.16
C GLN A 359 0.42 12.03 -1.19
N GLN A 360 0.95 10.95 -1.78
CA GLN A 360 2.38 10.63 -1.69
C GLN A 360 2.92 9.98 -2.96
N LYS A 361 4.18 10.31 -3.30
CA LYS A 361 4.98 9.59 -4.28
C LYS A 361 5.86 8.56 -3.55
N LEU A 362 5.77 7.30 -3.92
CA LEU A 362 6.56 6.20 -3.36
C LEU A 362 7.64 5.79 -4.38
N VAL A 363 8.85 5.59 -3.87
CA VAL A 363 10.05 5.20 -4.62
C VAL A 363 10.79 4.11 -3.84
N SER A 364 11.61 3.31 -4.51
CA SER A 364 12.53 2.39 -3.86
C SER A 364 13.64 3.10 -3.10
N ASP A 365 14.14 2.46 -2.04
CA ASP A 365 15.39 2.79 -1.35
C ASP A 365 16.62 2.99 -2.28
N THR A 366 16.67 2.30 -3.41
CA THR A 366 17.76 2.36 -4.38
C THR A 366 17.50 3.31 -5.55
N THR A 367 18.58 3.92 -6.06
CA THR A 367 18.60 4.83 -7.21
C THR A 367 18.93 4.14 -8.54
N ALA A 368 19.12 2.81 -8.54
CA ALA A 368 19.36 2.05 -9.76
C ALA A 368 18.08 1.90 -10.61
N ASN A 369 18.21 1.78 -11.93
CA ASN A 369 17.06 1.49 -12.81
C ASN A 369 16.68 0.00 -12.73
N ILE A 370 15.97 -0.34 -11.65
CA ILE A 370 15.50 -1.68 -11.32
C ILE A 370 14.15 -2.04 -11.95
N ARG A 371 13.58 -1.15 -12.79
CA ARG A 371 12.19 -1.20 -13.28
C ARG A 371 11.15 -1.29 -12.15
N PHE A 372 11.32 -0.48 -11.11
CA PHE A 372 10.30 -0.24 -10.10
C PHE A 372 8.99 0.24 -10.76
N ALA A 373 7.86 0.00 -10.10
CA ALA A 373 6.52 0.33 -10.60
C ALA A 373 6.07 -0.40 -11.88
N ILE A 374 6.75 -1.47 -12.31
CA ILE A 374 6.32 -2.27 -13.47
C ILE A 374 4.98 -2.98 -13.25
N SER A 375 4.70 -3.34 -11.99
CA SER A 375 3.49 -3.98 -11.49
C SER A 375 3.22 -3.47 -10.07
N VAL A 376 1.95 -3.46 -9.66
CA VAL A 376 1.52 -2.96 -8.35
C VAL A 376 0.29 -3.71 -7.88
N ALA A 377 0.18 -3.96 -6.58
CA ALA A 377 -1.01 -4.53 -5.93
C ALA A 377 -1.25 -3.85 -4.58
N LEU A 378 -2.52 -3.83 -4.14
CA LEU A 378 -3.01 -3.11 -2.96
C LEU A 378 -4.02 -4.01 -2.22
N SER A 379 -3.92 -4.09 -0.90
CA SER A 379 -4.87 -4.82 -0.04
C SER A 379 -5.02 -4.06 1.28
N GLY A 380 -6.07 -3.25 1.41
CA GLY A 380 -6.18 -2.29 2.52
C GLY A 380 -5.01 -1.32 2.51
N GLU A 381 -4.31 -1.18 3.64
CA GLU A 381 -3.20 -0.25 3.81
C GLU A 381 -1.80 -0.85 3.49
N THR A 382 -1.74 -2.00 2.81
CA THR A 382 -0.49 -2.61 2.32
C THR A 382 -0.42 -2.58 0.79
N VAL A 383 0.69 -2.07 0.25
CA VAL A 383 1.02 -1.99 -1.17
C VAL A 383 2.25 -2.83 -1.47
N VAL A 384 2.21 -3.56 -2.58
CA VAL A 384 3.37 -4.30 -3.11
C VAL A 384 3.70 -3.76 -4.50
N VAL A 385 4.97 -3.42 -4.74
CA VAL A 385 5.45 -2.85 -6.01
C VAL A 385 6.55 -3.71 -6.61
N GLY A 386 6.40 -4.13 -7.86
CA GLY A 386 7.36 -4.96 -8.58
C GLY A 386 8.58 -4.19 -9.12
N ALA A 387 9.76 -4.82 -9.05
CA ALA A 387 11.03 -4.32 -9.56
C ALA A 387 11.92 -5.46 -10.14
N PRO A 388 11.55 -6.08 -11.28
CA PRO A 388 12.15 -7.31 -11.78
C PRO A 388 13.55 -7.17 -12.38
N TYR A 389 14.02 -5.93 -12.61
CA TYR A 389 15.38 -5.70 -13.10
C TYR A 389 16.37 -5.40 -11.96
N ASP A 390 15.93 -5.51 -10.71
CA ASP A 390 16.81 -5.38 -9.55
C ASP A 390 17.91 -6.46 -9.50
N ASN A 391 19.06 -6.07 -8.97
CA ASN A 391 20.25 -6.90 -8.84
C ASN A 391 20.48 -7.22 -7.36
N ILE A 392 20.55 -8.50 -7.01
CA ILE A 392 20.80 -8.92 -5.63
C ILE A 392 22.26 -9.36 -5.51
N GLY A 393 23.07 -8.53 -4.86
CA GLY A 393 24.53 -8.67 -4.86
C GLY A 393 25.09 -8.69 -6.29
N SER A 394 25.67 -9.82 -6.69
CA SER A 394 26.19 -10.04 -8.05
C SER A 394 25.18 -10.66 -9.03
N ILE A 395 23.97 -11.01 -8.57
CA ILE A 395 22.94 -11.70 -9.36
C ILE A 395 22.12 -10.67 -10.14
N ASN A 396 22.45 -10.51 -11.42
CA ASN A 396 21.83 -9.51 -12.29
C ASN A 396 20.37 -9.89 -12.65
N ARG A 397 19.44 -8.94 -12.52
CA ARG A 397 18.00 -9.12 -12.78
C ARG A 397 17.39 -10.35 -12.09
N GLN A 398 17.77 -10.58 -10.84
CA GLN A 398 17.02 -11.49 -9.97
C GLN A 398 15.59 -10.96 -9.77
N GLY A 399 15.48 -9.64 -9.57
CA GLY A 399 14.22 -8.96 -9.32
C GLY A 399 13.83 -8.95 -7.85
N SER A 400 13.08 -7.91 -7.48
CA SER A 400 12.56 -7.66 -6.14
C SER A 400 11.09 -7.26 -6.17
N ALA A 401 10.42 -7.38 -5.03
CA ALA A 401 9.13 -6.75 -4.79
C ALA A 401 9.20 -5.96 -3.47
N TYR A 402 8.78 -4.70 -3.51
CA TYR A 402 8.88 -3.76 -2.40
C TYR A 402 7.53 -3.64 -1.70
N VAL A 403 7.53 -3.75 -0.37
CA VAL A 403 6.32 -3.65 0.46
C VAL A 403 6.29 -2.28 1.13
N PHE A 404 5.19 -1.57 0.93
CA PHE A 404 4.88 -0.31 1.61
C PHE A 404 3.64 -0.50 2.48
N GLU A 405 3.69 -0.01 3.71
CA GLU A 405 2.54 0.03 4.61
C GLU A 405 2.24 1.48 4.98
N ARG A 406 0.94 1.81 5.05
CA ARG A 406 0.45 3.15 5.39
C ARG A 406 0.11 3.23 6.88
N CYS A 407 0.69 4.22 7.55
CA CYS A 407 0.33 4.60 8.91
C CYS A 407 -0.19 6.05 8.91
N GLY A 408 -1.46 6.26 9.30
CA GLY A 408 -2.15 7.53 9.08
C GLY A 408 -2.15 7.90 7.59
N ALA A 409 -1.80 9.12 7.22
CA ALA A 409 -1.62 9.51 5.82
C ALA A 409 -0.31 8.98 5.16
N VAL A 410 0.67 8.49 5.92
CA VAL A 410 2.05 8.28 5.43
C VAL A 410 2.33 6.82 5.08
N TRP A 411 2.73 6.59 3.84
CA TRP A 411 3.27 5.32 3.33
C TRP A 411 4.76 5.19 3.60
N THR A 412 5.18 4.04 4.10
CA THR A 412 6.57 3.74 4.48
C THR A 412 7.02 2.41 3.88
N GLN A 413 8.25 2.33 3.35
CA GLN A 413 8.81 1.07 2.85
C GLN A 413 9.18 0.19 4.06
N GLN A 414 8.54 -0.97 4.19
CA GLN A 414 8.75 -1.90 5.32
C GLN A 414 9.68 -3.06 4.94
N GLU A 415 9.47 -3.67 3.77
CA GLU A 415 10.21 -4.87 3.35
C GLU A 415 10.67 -4.81 1.90
N LYS A 416 11.79 -5.47 1.61
CA LYS A 416 12.26 -5.80 0.26
C LYS A 416 12.28 -7.32 0.10
N LEU A 417 11.36 -7.84 -0.70
CA LEU A 417 11.18 -9.26 -0.97
C LEU A 417 12.02 -9.69 -2.18
N THR A 418 12.63 -10.87 -2.10
CA THR A 418 13.43 -11.47 -3.18
C THR A 418 13.11 -12.96 -3.30
N ALA A 419 13.68 -13.65 -4.30
CA ALA A 419 13.62 -15.12 -4.40
C ALA A 419 14.78 -15.79 -3.62
N PRO A 420 14.53 -16.80 -2.75
CA PRO A 420 15.59 -17.49 -2.00
C PRO A 420 16.48 -18.36 -2.88
N ASP A 421 15.92 -18.93 -3.95
CA ASP A 421 16.64 -19.62 -5.02
C ASP A 421 16.92 -18.68 -6.21
N GLY A 422 17.31 -17.44 -5.88
CA GLY A 422 17.57 -16.36 -6.82
C GLY A 422 18.61 -16.71 -7.90
N VAL A 423 18.27 -16.44 -9.16
CA VAL A 423 19.13 -16.68 -10.33
C VAL A 423 19.11 -15.50 -11.30
N GLN A 424 20.10 -15.46 -12.19
CA GLN A 424 20.27 -14.35 -13.13
C GLN A 424 19.14 -14.30 -14.18
N ASN A 425 18.51 -13.14 -14.33
CA ASN A 425 17.30 -12.94 -15.16
C ASN A 425 16.11 -13.80 -14.71
N LEU A 426 15.87 -13.91 -13.39
CA LEU A 426 14.66 -14.52 -12.85
C LEU A 426 13.42 -13.62 -13.05
N GLU A 427 13.63 -12.29 -13.07
CA GLU A 427 12.59 -11.26 -13.22
C GLU A 427 11.46 -11.37 -12.16
N PHE A 428 11.82 -11.69 -10.90
CA PHE A 428 10.91 -11.73 -9.75
C PHE A 428 10.24 -10.36 -9.51
N GLY A 429 8.93 -10.34 -9.29
CA GLY A 429 8.16 -9.10 -9.19
C GLY A 429 7.73 -8.54 -10.55
N SER A 430 7.82 -9.31 -11.64
CA SER A 430 7.24 -8.91 -12.94
C SER A 430 5.72 -8.74 -12.86
N SER A 431 5.08 -9.55 -12.03
CA SER A 431 3.70 -9.35 -11.57
C SER A 431 3.65 -9.56 -10.05
N VAL A 432 2.70 -8.90 -9.38
CA VAL A 432 2.48 -9.02 -7.94
C VAL A 432 0.99 -9.07 -7.63
N GLY A 433 0.63 -9.73 -6.52
CA GLY A 433 -0.71 -9.72 -5.95
C GLY A 433 -0.65 -9.85 -4.43
N ILE A 434 -1.61 -9.26 -3.71
CA ILE A 434 -1.69 -9.34 -2.25
C ILE A 434 -3.15 -9.49 -1.80
N ALA A 435 -3.40 -10.33 -0.80
CA ALA A 435 -4.66 -10.41 -0.08
C ALA A 435 -4.40 -10.84 1.36
N GLY A 436 -4.64 -9.93 2.32
CA GLY A 436 -4.29 -10.16 3.72
C GLY A 436 -2.77 -10.33 3.90
N ASP A 437 -2.36 -11.37 4.64
CA ASP A 437 -0.97 -11.69 4.93
C ASP A 437 -0.20 -12.31 3.75
N ALA A 438 -0.90 -12.77 2.71
CA ALA A 438 -0.32 -13.45 1.55
C ALA A 438 0.03 -12.49 0.42
N THR A 439 1.32 -12.49 0.03
CA THR A 439 1.81 -11.87 -1.20
C THR A 439 2.18 -12.95 -2.22
N ILE A 440 1.79 -12.80 -3.47
CA ILE A 440 2.26 -13.63 -4.59
C ILE A 440 3.13 -12.75 -5.51
N ALA A 441 4.35 -13.20 -5.83
CA ALA A 441 5.25 -12.51 -6.76
C ALA A 441 5.62 -13.41 -7.95
N GLY A 442 5.38 -12.94 -9.17
CA GLY A 442 5.66 -13.66 -10.40
C GLY A 442 7.09 -13.48 -10.91
N ALA A 443 7.68 -14.56 -11.43
CA ALA A 443 9.04 -14.65 -11.96
C ALA A 443 9.04 -15.37 -13.34
N PRO A 444 8.51 -14.73 -14.41
CA PRO A 444 8.17 -15.38 -15.67
C PRO A 444 9.36 -15.86 -16.52
N ARG A 445 10.60 -15.50 -16.14
CA ARG A 445 11.82 -15.92 -16.83
C ARG A 445 12.51 -17.12 -16.18
N ASP A 446 11.97 -17.64 -15.08
CA ASP A 446 12.60 -18.75 -14.37
C ASP A 446 12.87 -19.96 -15.28
N LYS A 447 14.04 -20.57 -15.07
CA LYS A 447 14.57 -21.69 -15.84
C LYS A 447 14.54 -22.93 -14.96
N LEU A 448 13.49 -23.72 -15.11
CA LEU A 448 13.31 -24.96 -14.38
C LEU A 448 14.32 -26.01 -14.88
N GLY A 449 15.51 -26.01 -14.27
CA GLY A 449 16.66 -26.82 -14.69
C GLY A 449 17.28 -26.33 -16.00
N THR A 450 17.47 -27.23 -16.96
CA THR A 450 18.04 -26.92 -18.29
C THR A 450 17.01 -26.42 -19.30
N LEU A 451 15.74 -26.29 -18.91
CA LEU A 451 14.65 -25.87 -19.80
C LEU A 451 14.64 -24.36 -20.02
N ALA A 452 14.28 -23.94 -21.23
CA ALA A 452 14.04 -22.53 -21.54
C ALA A 452 12.86 -21.98 -20.73
N GLU A 453 12.99 -20.71 -20.31
CA GLU A 453 12.02 -19.83 -19.62
C GLU A 453 10.60 -20.40 -19.48
N ARG A 454 10.37 -21.13 -18.38
CA ARG A 454 9.05 -21.67 -18.00
C ARG A 454 8.29 -20.70 -17.12
N GLY A 455 9.02 -20.00 -16.26
CA GLY A 455 8.48 -19.10 -15.26
C GLY A 455 8.06 -19.86 -13.99
N SER A 456 8.09 -19.12 -12.89
CA SER A 456 7.65 -19.54 -11.56
C SER A 456 6.88 -18.40 -10.91
N ALA A 457 6.20 -18.67 -9.81
CA ALA A 457 5.75 -17.64 -8.89
C ALA A 457 6.17 -18.02 -7.46
N TYR A 458 6.09 -17.07 -6.54
CA TYR A 458 6.46 -17.26 -5.15
C TYR A 458 5.31 -16.77 -4.28
N ALA A 459 4.71 -17.69 -3.52
CA ALA A 459 3.80 -17.34 -2.45
C ALA A 459 4.60 -17.06 -1.18
N ILE A 460 4.46 -15.85 -0.66
CA ILE A 460 5.15 -15.32 0.51
C ILE A 460 4.07 -15.09 1.57
N VAL A 461 4.15 -15.87 2.64
CA VAL A 461 3.25 -15.78 3.79
C VAL A 461 4.02 -15.15 4.94
N GLY A 462 3.52 -14.00 5.40
CA GLY A 462 3.99 -13.38 6.63
C GLY A 462 3.82 -14.32 7.82
N THR A 463 4.89 -14.57 8.56
CA THR A 463 4.78 -15.31 9.83
C THR A 463 4.22 -14.39 10.92
N GLU A 464 3.10 -14.78 11.54
CA GLU A 464 2.73 -14.22 12.85
C GLU A 464 3.90 -14.38 13.82
N ALA A 465 4.25 -13.30 14.54
CA ALA A 465 5.51 -13.10 15.25
C ALA A 465 6.75 -13.09 14.30
N GLN A 466 7.44 -11.96 14.10
CA GLN A 466 7.96 -11.03 15.12
C GLN A 466 7.99 -9.56 14.62
N PRO A 467 8.24 -8.59 15.52
CA PRO A 467 8.45 -7.18 15.18
C PRO A 467 9.33 -6.88 13.97
N SER A 468 8.83 -6.02 13.08
CA SER A 468 9.64 -5.03 12.38
C SER A 468 10.29 -4.05 13.39
N PRO A 469 11.17 -3.11 12.98
CA PRO A 469 11.76 -2.11 13.89
C PRO A 469 10.76 -1.24 14.67
N MET A 470 9.46 -1.30 14.36
CA MET A 470 8.37 -0.60 15.07
C MET A 470 7.35 -1.54 15.76
N GLY A 471 7.64 -2.84 15.90
CA GLY A 471 6.89 -3.71 16.83
C GLY A 471 5.75 -4.56 16.23
N LEU A 472 5.40 -4.39 14.96
CA LEU A 472 4.16 -4.94 14.38
C LEU A 472 4.41 -6.12 13.43
N ALA A 473 3.38 -6.94 13.22
CA ALA A 473 3.34 -8.01 12.21
C ALA A 473 2.48 -7.59 11.01
N ARG A 474 2.72 -8.15 9.82
CA ARG A 474 1.92 -7.90 8.60
C ARG A 474 0.41 -8.01 8.88
N GLY A 475 -0.35 -6.97 8.51
CA GLY A 475 -1.80 -6.91 8.75
C GLY A 475 -2.19 -6.51 10.18
N THR A 476 -1.23 -6.26 11.09
CA THR A 476 -1.50 -5.49 12.31
C THR A 476 -1.66 -4.02 11.92
N GLN A 477 -2.82 -3.44 12.20
CA GLN A 477 -3.13 -2.05 11.90
C GLN A 477 -2.04 -1.10 12.45
N CYS A 478 -1.53 -0.21 11.60
CA CYS A 478 -0.71 0.92 12.06
C CYS A 478 -1.54 1.78 13.01
N VAL A 479 -1.18 1.79 14.30
CA VAL A 479 -1.71 2.77 15.25
C VAL A 479 -0.92 4.06 15.02
N SER A 480 -1.51 5.02 14.31
CA SER A 480 -0.96 6.37 14.21
C SER A 480 -1.10 7.07 15.55
N ASP A 481 0.02 7.30 16.23
CA ASP A 481 0.04 8.07 17.46
C ASP A 481 -0.41 9.52 17.20
N ILE A 482 -1.46 9.96 17.88
CA ILE A 482 -1.99 11.32 17.76
C ILE A 482 -1.26 12.19 18.78
N ILE A 483 -0.24 12.93 18.36
CA ILE A 483 0.72 13.60 19.25
C ILE A 483 0.28 15.05 19.55
N VAL A 484 -0.36 15.27 20.70
CA VAL A 484 -0.64 16.61 21.24
C VAL A 484 0.69 17.32 21.55
N ASN A 485 0.97 18.40 20.83
CA ASN A 485 2.19 19.19 20.98
C ASN A 485 1.92 20.66 21.37
N ARG A 486 0.66 21.07 21.53
CA ARG A 486 0.25 22.41 21.98
C ARG A 486 -0.70 22.36 23.20
N THR A 487 -0.63 23.37 24.07
CA THR A 487 -1.51 23.54 25.25
C THR A 487 -2.76 24.37 25.00
N SER A 488 -2.91 24.91 23.79
CA SER A 488 -4.09 25.68 23.35
C SER A 488 -5.26 24.75 22.97
N ASP A 489 -6.40 25.34 22.61
CA ASP A 489 -7.70 24.65 22.52
C ASP A 489 -8.44 24.95 21.20
N GLU A 490 -7.70 25.12 20.10
CA GLU A 490 -8.26 25.14 18.75
C GLU A 490 -8.84 23.76 18.36
N GLU A 491 -9.86 23.77 17.50
CA GLU A 491 -10.43 22.58 16.86
C GLU A 491 -9.54 22.06 15.73
N ASP A 492 -9.68 20.77 15.42
CA ASP A 492 -9.14 20.14 14.21
C ASP A 492 -9.64 20.89 12.95
N PHE A 493 -8.72 21.24 12.04
CA PHE A 493 -9.06 22.01 10.84
C PHE A 493 -9.73 21.15 9.74
N SER A 494 -9.39 19.86 9.65
CA SER A 494 -9.66 18.99 8.50
C SER A 494 -10.12 17.59 8.93
N LEU A 495 -11.24 17.51 9.65
CA LEU A 495 -11.94 16.23 9.86
C LEU A 495 -12.04 15.46 8.53
N ASN A 496 -11.65 14.19 8.52
CA ASN A 496 -11.52 13.28 7.37
C ASN A 496 -10.22 13.42 6.51
N ASP A 497 -9.08 13.85 7.09
CA ASP A 497 -7.76 13.80 6.42
C ASP A 497 -6.65 12.94 7.09
N ASP A 498 -6.99 12.25 8.18
CA ASP A 498 -6.11 11.43 9.02
C ASP A 498 -4.99 12.19 9.80
N PHE A 499 -5.00 13.53 9.83
CA PHE A 499 -4.07 14.34 10.62
C PHE A 499 -4.75 15.01 11.84
N CYS A 500 -3.95 15.31 12.86
CA CYS A 500 -4.31 16.29 13.89
C CYS A 500 -3.55 17.59 13.60
N ASP A 501 -4.18 18.53 12.89
CA ASP A 501 -3.68 19.90 12.79
C ASP A 501 -4.78 20.95 12.99
N VAL A 502 -4.34 22.20 13.18
CA VAL A 502 -5.21 23.36 13.41
C VAL A 502 -5.01 24.44 12.34
N ASP A 503 -4.22 24.16 11.29
CA ASP A 503 -4.10 25.02 10.10
C ASP A 503 -3.52 24.30 8.88
N MET A 504 -4.07 24.63 7.69
CA MET A 504 -3.70 24.08 6.37
C MET A 504 -2.21 24.23 5.96
N ASN A 505 -1.35 24.89 6.74
CA ASN A 505 0.01 25.27 6.33
C ASN A 505 1.09 24.45 7.02
N THR A 506 0.76 23.61 8.00
CA THR A 506 1.75 22.82 8.77
C THR A 506 1.34 21.36 8.90
N SER A 507 1.72 20.56 7.90
CA SER A 507 1.45 19.11 7.78
C SER A 507 1.53 18.34 9.11
N GLY A 508 0.37 18.12 9.76
CA GLY A 508 0.22 17.30 10.96
C GLY A 508 1.07 17.70 12.18
N ASN A 509 1.54 18.95 12.29
CA ASN A 509 2.57 19.34 13.27
C ASN A 509 2.13 20.41 14.29
N GLN A 510 0.82 20.64 14.42
CA GLN A 510 0.24 21.55 15.41
C GLN A 510 -1.06 20.97 15.98
N CYS A 511 -0.94 20.11 16.99
CA CYS A 511 -2.04 19.32 17.52
C CYS A 511 -2.39 19.73 18.96
N THR A 512 -3.67 20.04 19.20
CA THR A 512 -4.25 20.32 20.52
C THR A 512 -4.92 19.06 21.09
N LEU A 513 -5.25 19.04 22.39
CA LEU A 513 -6.03 17.93 22.95
C LEU A 513 -7.46 17.88 22.38
N ARG A 514 -8.04 19.02 21.99
CA ARG A 514 -9.34 19.09 21.33
C ARG A 514 -9.29 18.45 19.95
N ALA A 515 -8.36 18.90 19.11
CA ALA A 515 -8.14 18.34 17.78
C ALA A 515 -7.84 16.84 17.87
N ALA A 516 -6.94 16.43 18.76
CA ALA A 516 -6.59 15.01 18.93
C ALA A 516 -7.79 14.09 19.26
N ILE A 517 -8.77 14.58 20.02
CA ILE A 517 -10.01 13.83 20.28
C ILE A 517 -10.92 13.81 19.04
N GLN A 518 -10.94 14.87 18.24
CA GLN A 518 -11.69 14.90 16.98
C GLN A 518 -11.08 13.91 15.97
N THR A 519 -9.76 13.94 15.76
CA THR A 519 -9.04 12.97 14.92
C THR A 519 -9.27 11.53 15.40
N ALA A 520 -9.16 11.27 16.71
CA ALA A 520 -9.38 9.94 17.31
C ALA A 520 -10.84 9.44 17.25
N ASN A 521 -11.80 10.32 16.95
CA ASN A 521 -13.21 9.94 16.75
C ASN A 521 -13.54 9.62 15.29
N ASP A 522 -12.69 10.06 14.36
CA ASP A 522 -12.86 9.93 12.91
C ASP A 522 -12.03 8.75 12.36
N LEU A 523 -10.89 8.45 12.99
CA LEU A 523 -10.07 7.27 12.69
C LEU A 523 -10.78 5.93 13.03
N PRO A 524 -10.61 4.88 12.19
CA PRO A 524 -11.29 3.61 12.39
C PRO A 524 -10.45 2.62 13.22
N GLY A 525 -10.50 2.66 14.56
CA GLY A 525 -9.84 1.60 15.34
C GLY A 525 -9.70 1.81 16.86
N PRO A 526 -8.63 1.22 17.43
CA PRO A 526 -8.14 1.51 18.77
C PRO A 526 -6.99 2.53 18.72
N ASP A 527 -7.27 3.78 19.05
CA ASP A 527 -6.36 4.92 18.88
C ASP A 527 -5.55 5.27 20.13
N THR A 528 -4.41 5.95 19.98
CA THR A 528 -3.62 6.46 21.11
C THR A 528 -3.30 7.94 20.94
N ILE A 529 -3.87 8.77 21.83
CA ILE A 529 -3.50 10.16 22.01
C ILE A 529 -2.27 10.20 22.93
N LYS A 530 -1.16 10.70 22.40
CA LYS A 530 0.11 10.94 23.09
C LYS A 530 0.30 12.44 23.30
N PHE A 531 1.26 12.78 24.15
CA PHE A 531 1.71 14.15 24.37
C PHE A 531 3.22 14.26 24.16
N ASP A 532 3.63 15.27 23.40
CA ASP A 532 5.01 15.74 23.24
C ASP A 532 5.01 17.28 23.19
N ILE A 533 4.50 17.90 24.25
CA ILE A 533 4.38 19.36 24.33
C ILE A 533 5.76 19.96 24.66
N PRO A 534 6.31 20.86 23.82
CA PRO A 534 7.62 21.45 24.05
C PRO A 534 7.69 22.23 25.37
N GLY A 535 8.73 21.97 26.16
CA GLY A 535 8.97 22.62 27.44
C GLY A 535 9.27 21.61 28.56
N GLY A 536 9.92 22.09 29.62
CA GLY A 536 10.26 21.28 30.79
C GLY A 536 9.27 21.48 31.93
N GLY A 537 8.81 20.38 32.53
CA GLY A 537 7.95 20.41 33.71
C GLY A 537 6.48 20.13 33.40
N VAL A 538 5.59 20.87 34.06
CA VAL A 538 4.14 20.63 34.02
C VAL A 538 3.52 21.41 32.87
N GLN A 539 2.77 20.73 32.02
CA GLN A 539 2.06 21.29 30.88
C GLN A 539 0.58 21.41 31.21
N THR A 540 0.07 22.64 31.21
CA THR A 540 -1.32 22.95 31.57
C THR A 540 -2.14 23.26 30.33
N ILE A 541 -3.08 22.37 30.02
CA ILE A 541 -4.09 22.52 28.97
C ILE A 541 -5.35 23.08 29.63
N SER A 542 -5.87 24.20 29.11
CA SER A 542 -7.04 24.88 29.66
C SER A 542 -8.14 25.02 28.60
N PRO A 543 -9.06 24.05 28.45
CA PRO A 543 -10.10 24.11 27.43
C PRO A 543 -11.01 25.34 27.60
N ALA A 544 -11.24 26.07 26.51
CA ALA A 544 -12.11 27.24 26.42
C ALA A 544 -13.60 26.85 26.47
N GLY A 545 -13.93 25.62 26.08
CA GLY A 545 -15.25 25.00 26.23
C GLY A 545 -15.15 23.53 26.65
N ALA A 546 -16.28 22.83 26.67
CA ALA A 546 -16.26 21.37 26.85
C ALA A 546 -15.41 20.72 25.75
N LEU A 547 -14.62 19.69 26.10
CA LEU A 547 -13.95 18.86 25.10
C LEU A 547 -14.99 17.96 24.38
N PRO A 548 -14.73 17.53 23.13
CA PRO A 548 -15.61 16.59 22.45
C PRO A 548 -15.68 15.26 23.24
N PRO A 549 -16.82 14.54 23.23
CA PRO A 549 -16.87 13.19 23.78
C PRO A 549 -16.00 12.24 22.95
N ILE A 550 -15.27 11.35 23.62
CA ILE A 550 -14.56 10.24 22.99
C ILE A 550 -15.59 9.17 22.62
N THR A 551 -15.61 8.79 21.34
CA THR A 551 -16.56 7.84 20.74
C THR A 551 -15.87 6.61 20.14
N GLY A 552 -14.61 6.73 19.72
CA GLY A 552 -13.73 5.59 19.39
C GLY A 552 -13.12 4.93 20.63
N ASN A 553 -12.46 3.79 20.45
CA ASN A 553 -11.71 3.14 21.53
C ASN A 553 -10.36 3.84 21.69
N THR A 554 -10.27 4.83 22.58
CA THR A 554 -9.11 5.75 22.61
C THR A 554 -8.34 5.65 23.92
N LYS A 555 -7.02 5.49 23.82
CA LYS A 555 -6.09 5.60 24.94
C LYS A 555 -5.49 7.01 25.01
N VAL A 556 -5.76 7.73 26.09
CA VAL A 556 -5.20 9.06 26.37
C VAL A 556 -4.02 8.91 27.34
N ASP A 557 -2.79 9.00 26.84
CA ASP A 557 -1.57 8.62 27.56
C ASP A 557 -0.66 9.82 27.88
N GLY A 558 -0.91 10.46 29.03
CA GLY A 558 -0.06 11.52 29.58
C GLY A 558 1.31 11.06 30.07
N THR A 559 1.64 9.76 30.00
CA THR A 559 2.96 9.25 30.40
C THR A 559 4.02 9.39 29.32
N THR A 560 3.64 9.76 28.10
CA THR A 560 4.59 9.99 26.99
C THR A 560 5.25 11.36 27.03
N GLN A 561 4.65 12.33 27.74
CA GLN A 561 5.17 13.69 27.85
C GLN A 561 6.64 13.67 28.35
N PRO A 562 7.59 14.28 27.61
CA PRO A 562 9.00 14.32 28.00
C PRO A 562 9.21 14.74 29.46
N GLY A 563 9.97 13.91 30.19
CA GLY A 563 10.24 14.09 31.62
C GLY A 563 9.27 13.39 32.57
N TYR A 564 8.21 12.73 32.06
CA TYR A 564 7.33 11.91 32.90
C TYR A 564 8.12 10.83 33.66
N SER A 565 7.69 10.51 34.88
CA SER A 565 8.31 9.45 35.70
C SER A 565 7.31 8.76 36.62
N THR A 566 6.75 9.49 37.58
CA THR A 566 5.88 8.94 38.66
C THR A 566 4.68 9.83 39.00
N ARG A 567 4.59 11.02 38.40
CA ARG A 567 3.51 11.99 38.57
C ARG A 567 3.09 12.51 37.20
N PRO A 568 1.81 12.84 36.97
CA PRO A 568 1.37 13.48 35.73
C PRO A 568 2.19 14.73 35.39
N LEU A 569 2.61 14.87 34.14
CA LEU A 569 3.10 16.16 33.64
C LEU A 569 2.01 16.93 32.88
N ILE A 570 1.06 16.23 32.27
CA ILE A 570 -0.13 16.82 31.67
C ILE A 570 -1.17 17.13 32.75
N GLN A 571 -1.68 18.36 32.75
CA GLN A 571 -2.87 18.77 33.47
C GLN A 571 -3.92 19.29 32.50
N VAL A 572 -5.17 18.84 32.64
CA VAL A 572 -6.34 19.40 31.94
C VAL A 572 -7.19 20.14 32.98
N VAL A 573 -7.37 21.45 32.78
CA VAL A 573 -7.91 22.36 33.80
C VAL A 573 -9.19 23.01 33.28
N GLY A 574 -10.29 22.79 34.00
CA GLY A 574 -11.60 23.33 33.63
C GLY A 574 -11.71 24.84 33.81
N ALA A 575 -12.27 25.51 32.81
CA ALA A 575 -12.92 26.80 33.03
C ALA A 575 -14.21 26.61 33.84
N VAL A 576 -14.60 27.62 34.63
CA VAL A 576 -15.78 27.57 35.53
C VAL A 576 -17.13 27.31 34.82
N SER A 577 -17.15 27.39 33.48
CA SER A 577 -18.29 27.12 32.61
C SER A 577 -18.27 25.73 31.95
N SER A 578 -17.24 24.91 32.17
CA SER A 578 -17.10 23.58 31.55
C SER A 578 -17.52 22.47 32.52
N GLU A 579 -18.57 21.71 32.17
CA GLU A 579 -19.16 20.69 33.06
C GLU A 579 -18.29 19.43 33.24
N THR A 580 -17.73 18.92 32.14
CA THR A 580 -17.02 17.64 32.09
C THR A 580 -15.60 17.85 31.52
N GLY A 581 -14.59 17.20 32.12
CA GLY A 581 -13.23 17.17 31.57
C GLY A 581 -13.08 16.22 30.39
N LEU A 582 -13.11 14.92 30.64
CA LEU A 582 -13.16 13.88 29.59
C LEU A 582 -14.47 13.08 29.69
N GLU A 583 -15.14 12.87 28.56
CA GLU A 583 -16.35 12.05 28.47
C GLU A 583 -16.12 10.88 27.50
N PHE A 584 -16.32 9.67 27.99
CA PHE A 584 -16.25 8.43 27.20
C PHE A 584 -17.67 8.01 26.85
N ALA A 585 -18.12 8.38 25.65
CA ALA A 585 -19.46 8.15 25.14
C ALA A 585 -19.64 6.72 24.60
N ALA A 586 -20.89 6.32 24.37
CA ALA A 586 -21.22 4.98 23.88
C ALA A 586 -20.55 4.69 22.53
N GLY A 587 -19.68 3.68 22.51
CA GLY A 587 -18.80 3.34 21.39
C GLY A 587 -17.35 3.18 21.83
N SER A 588 -16.94 3.96 22.85
CA SER A 588 -15.56 4.00 23.37
C SER A 588 -15.19 2.84 24.31
N ASP A 589 -15.76 1.67 24.08
CA ASP A 589 -15.57 0.48 24.93
C ASP A 589 -14.10 -0.01 24.90
N GLY A 590 -13.49 -0.15 26.08
CA GLY A 590 -12.09 -0.58 26.23
C GLY A 590 -11.04 0.54 26.31
N SER A 591 -11.45 1.81 26.22
CA SER A 591 -10.58 3.00 26.29
C SER A 591 -9.71 3.09 27.57
N GLU A 592 -8.67 3.91 27.56
CA GLU A 592 -7.82 4.15 28.75
C GLU A 592 -7.48 5.64 28.98
N VAL A 593 -7.42 6.06 30.25
CA VAL A 593 -6.78 7.31 30.70
C VAL A 593 -5.58 6.97 31.59
N LEU A 594 -4.37 7.31 31.14
CA LEU A 594 -3.12 6.98 31.82
C LEU A 594 -2.29 8.24 32.13
N GLY A 595 -1.98 8.48 33.41
CA GLY A 595 -0.95 9.44 33.83
C GLY A 595 -1.27 10.94 33.69
N ILE A 596 -2.55 11.33 33.76
CA ILE A 596 -3.01 12.73 33.54
C ILE A 596 -3.58 13.34 34.83
N SER A 597 -3.42 14.65 35.04
CA SER A 597 -4.14 15.42 36.06
C SER A 597 -5.41 16.05 35.47
N ILE A 598 -6.57 15.92 36.11
CA ILE A 598 -7.82 16.56 35.65
C ILE A 598 -8.56 17.18 36.85
N TYR A 599 -8.75 18.50 36.82
CA TYR A 599 -9.43 19.26 37.89
C TYR A 599 -10.11 20.55 37.37
N GLY A 600 -10.93 21.18 38.21
CA GLY A 600 -11.47 22.53 37.99
C GLY A 600 -12.76 22.63 37.17
N PHE A 601 -13.29 21.51 36.67
CA PHE A 601 -14.58 21.45 35.96
C PHE A 601 -15.76 21.66 36.92
N SER A 602 -16.87 22.22 36.45
CA SER A 602 -17.99 22.60 37.33
C SER A 602 -18.75 21.39 37.91
N GLU A 603 -18.88 20.29 37.14
CA GLU A 603 -19.58 19.08 37.58
C GLU A 603 -18.65 17.86 37.75
N ARG A 604 -17.78 17.52 36.79
CA ARG A 604 -16.93 16.31 36.88
C ARG A 604 -15.64 16.34 36.05
N ALA A 605 -14.58 15.71 36.56
CA ALA A 605 -13.36 15.50 35.76
C ALA A 605 -13.54 14.44 34.67
N ILE A 606 -14.10 13.27 34.99
CA ILE A 606 -14.28 12.16 34.03
C ILE A 606 -15.70 11.61 34.11
N LEU A 607 -16.32 11.38 32.94
CA LEU A 607 -17.57 10.64 32.78
C LEU A 607 -17.34 9.36 31.96
N LEU A 608 -17.56 8.20 32.56
CA LEU A 608 -17.49 6.88 31.92
C LEU A 608 -18.90 6.43 31.50
N GLY A 609 -19.32 6.86 30.30
CA GLY A 609 -20.56 6.42 29.66
C GLY A 609 -20.46 5.01 29.07
N SER A 610 -19.32 4.67 28.46
CA SER A 610 -19.02 3.35 27.88
C SER A 610 -18.49 2.33 28.90
N ASN A 611 -18.27 1.09 28.43
CA ASN A 611 -17.85 -0.06 29.24
C ASN A 611 -16.33 -0.32 29.19
N ASN A 612 -15.82 -1.07 30.17
CA ASN A 612 -14.43 -1.57 30.19
C ASN A 612 -13.34 -0.47 30.10
N VAL A 613 -13.69 0.79 30.35
CA VAL A 613 -12.77 1.93 30.34
C VAL A 613 -11.88 1.88 31.59
N THR A 614 -10.58 2.09 31.40
CA THR A 614 -9.57 1.93 32.45
C THR A 614 -8.92 3.27 32.81
N ILE A 615 -8.82 3.61 34.10
CA ILE A 615 -8.12 4.82 34.58
C ILE A 615 -6.96 4.40 35.48
N ARG A 616 -5.73 4.79 35.14
CA ARG A 616 -4.50 4.41 35.88
C ARG A 616 -3.51 5.58 36.00
N ARG A 617 -2.73 5.65 37.10
CA ARG A 617 -1.69 6.67 37.37
C ARG A 617 -2.13 8.14 37.32
N SER A 618 -3.43 8.40 37.33
CA SER A 618 -4.00 9.73 37.10
C SER A 618 -4.36 10.45 38.41
N HIS A 619 -4.36 11.78 38.37
CA HIS A 619 -4.68 12.69 39.48
C HIS A 619 -6.03 13.37 39.20
N ILE A 620 -7.05 13.14 40.02
CA ILE A 620 -8.43 13.57 39.74
C ILE A 620 -8.94 14.47 40.88
N GLY A 621 -9.24 15.72 40.53
CA GLY A 621 -9.62 16.79 41.47
C GLY A 621 -8.43 17.50 42.13
N VAL A 622 -7.21 17.11 41.78
CA VAL A 622 -5.96 17.71 42.27
C VAL A 622 -4.98 17.96 41.13
N ASP A 623 -4.03 18.87 41.37
CA ASP A 623 -2.91 19.12 40.46
C ASP A 623 -1.87 17.97 40.45
N SER A 624 -0.88 18.05 39.57
CA SER A 624 0.19 17.04 39.45
C SER A 624 1.10 16.93 40.68
N THR A 625 1.06 17.90 41.59
CA THR A 625 1.76 17.81 42.88
C THR A 625 0.97 17.00 43.90
N GLY A 626 -0.35 16.86 43.69
CA GLY A 626 -1.33 16.29 44.61
C GLY A 626 -2.08 17.34 45.44
N SER A 627 -1.99 18.63 45.07
CA SER A 627 -2.49 19.76 45.87
C SER A 627 -3.76 20.38 45.28
N SER A 628 -4.40 21.26 46.06
CA SER A 628 -5.47 22.14 45.60
C SER A 628 -4.92 23.33 44.81
N SER A 629 -5.34 23.47 43.56
CA SER A 629 -5.16 24.68 42.74
C SER A 629 -6.06 25.86 43.15
N GLY A 630 -7.01 25.64 44.06
CA GLY A 630 -8.05 26.59 44.45
C GLY A 630 -9.35 26.45 43.64
N GLN A 631 -9.34 25.72 42.52
CA GLN A 631 -10.54 25.32 41.79
C GLN A 631 -10.93 23.89 42.19
N THR A 632 -12.17 23.72 42.66
CA THR A 632 -12.71 22.42 43.06
C THR A 632 -13.87 22.05 42.14
N GLN A 633 -13.93 20.77 41.78
CA GLN A 633 -14.99 20.19 40.97
C GLN A 633 -15.94 19.38 41.84
N ARG A 634 -17.16 19.14 41.36
CA ARG A 634 -18.18 18.45 42.15
C ARG A 634 -17.89 16.95 42.31
N VAL A 635 -17.64 16.22 41.22
CA VAL A 635 -17.29 14.78 41.26
C VAL A 635 -15.95 14.50 40.57
N GLY A 636 -15.17 13.55 41.09
CA GLY A 636 -13.96 13.10 40.41
C GLY A 636 -14.28 12.28 39.16
N VAL A 637 -14.79 11.05 39.35
CA VAL A 637 -15.20 10.15 38.26
C VAL A 637 -16.67 9.76 38.41
N VAL A 638 -17.47 9.92 37.36
CA VAL A 638 -18.84 9.39 37.27
C VAL A 638 -18.83 8.12 36.40
N VAL A 639 -19.45 7.04 36.86
CA VAL A 639 -19.46 5.74 36.17
C VAL A 639 -20.88 5.31 35.83
N ARG A 640 -21.19 5.17 34.53
CA ARG A 640 -22.50 4.75 34.01
C ARG A 640 -22.44 3.41 33.28
N GLY A 641 -21.43 3.19 32.44
CA GLY A 641 -21.19 1.89 31.81
C GLY A 641 -20.70 0.84 32.81
N SER A 642 -20.53 -0.40 32.34
CA SER A 642 -20.17 -1.57 33.14
C SER A 642 -18.69 -1.99 33.00
N GLN A 643 -18.20 -2.82 33.91
CA GLN A 643 -16.82 -3.38 33.91
C GLN A 643 -15.68 -2.34 33.93
N ASN A 644 -15.98 -1.06 34.19
CA ASN A 644 -14.99 0.02 34.21
C ASN A 644 -14.00 -0.14 35.37
N GLN A 645 -12.71 0.11 35.12
CA GLN A 645 -11.61 -0.15 36.07
C GLN A 645 -10.95 1.15 36.54
N ILE A 646 -11.18 1.52 37.80
CA ILE A 646 -10.54 2.72 38.40
C ILE A 646 -9.40 2.26 39.32
N GLY A 647 -8.20 2.20 38.76
CA GLY A 647 -6.96 1.75 39.41
C GLY A 647 -6.79 0.23 39.44
N ILE A 648 -5.53 -0.23 39.44
CA ILE A 648 -5.14 -1.63 39.61
C ILE A 648 -4.00 -1.75 40.64
N THR A 649 -3.80 -2.96 41.18
CA THR A 649 -2.94 -3.24 42.35
C THR A 649 -1.47 -2.82 42.24
N ALA A 650 -0.94 -2.58 41.04
CA ALA A 650 0.45 -2.16 40.80
C ALA A 650 0.62 -0.67 40.42
N SER A 651 -0.47 0.10 40.25
CA SER A 651 -0.42 1.51 39.85
C SER A 651 -1.77 2.21 40.13
N GLY A 652 -1.86 2.89 41.27
CA GLY A 652 -3.08 3.58 41.71
C GLY A 652 -3.32 4.94 41.06
N ASN A 653 -4.47 5.54 41.36
CA ASN A 653 -4.83 6.93 41.05
C ASN A 653 -4.87 7.74 42.34
N LEU A 654 -4.66 9.06 42.26
CA LEU A 654 -4.92 9.99 43.36
C LEU A 654 -6.23 10.73 43.09
N ILE A 655 -7.28 10.45 43.86
CA ILE A 655 -8.60 11.08 43.69
C ILE A 655 -8.96 11.81 44.98
N SER A 656 -9.03 13.14 44.95
CA SER A 656 -9.24 13.97 46.14
C SER A 656 -9.81 15.37 45.78
N LEU A 657 -10.21 16.15 46.79
CA LEU A 657 -10.64 17.56 46.69
C LEU A 657 -11.82 17.81 45.74
N ASN A 658 -12.71 16.82 45.60
CA ASN A 658 -14.01 16.92 44.94
C ASN A 658 -15.10 17.22 45.99
N THR A 659 -16.10 18.06 45.67
CA THR A 659 -17.03 18.62 46.69
C THR A 659 -18.26 17.76 47.01
N ASP A 660 -18.61 16.79 46.16
CA ASP A 660 -19.71 15.83 46.34
C ASP A 660 -19.15 14.40 46.52
N ALA A 661 -18.37 13.90 45.54
CA ALA A 661 -17.81 12.54 45.60
C ALA A 661 -16.49 12.40 44.84
N GLY A 662 -15.58 11.55 45.35
CA GLY A 662 -14.39 11.13 44.59
C GLY A 662 -14.75 10.26 43.38
N ILE A 663 -15.61 9.26 43.58
CA ILE A 663 -16.20 8.43 42.51
C ILE A 663 -17.70 8.31 42.79
N ARG A 664 -18.55 8.52 41.78
CA ARG A 664 -20.00 8.30 41.85
C ARG A 664 -20.41 7.25 40.82
N ILE A 665 -21.04 6.17 41.27
CA ILE A 665 -21.55 5.10 40.39
C ILE A 665 -23.05 5.34 40.16
N GLU A 666 -23.43 5.42 38.89
CA GLU A 666 -24.81 5.64 38.42
C GLU A 666 -25.35 4.40 37.63
N GLY A 667 -24.50 3.39 37.38
CA GLY A 667 -24.86 2.13 36.69
C GLY A 667 -24.29 0.86 37.33
N GLY A 668 -24.93 -0.28 37.08
CA GLY A 668 -24.60 -1.57 37.73
C GLY A 668 -23.40 -2.32 37.12
N GLY A 669 -22.75 -3.18 37.92
CA GLY A 669 -21.74 -4.14 37.43
C GLY A 669 -20.32 -3.59 37.28
N ASN A 670 -19.86 -2.76 38.22
CA ASN A 670 -18.52 -2.15 38.20
C ASN A 670 -17.62 -2.65 39.35
N HIS A 671 -16.32 -2.79 39.09
CA HIS A 671 -15.31 -3.19 40.06
C HIS A 671 -14.40 -2.01 40.43
N GLN A 672 -14.14 -1.79 41.73
CA GLN A 672 -13.15 -0.81 42.19
C GLN A 672 -11.96 -1.50 42.85
N SER A 673 -10.74 -1.05 42.52
CA SER A 673 -9.46 -1.55 43.06
C SER A 673 -8.52 -0.38 43.42
N GLY A 674 -9.05 0.61 44.14
CA GLY A 674 -8.27 1.74 44.67
C GLY A 674 -8.01 1.62 46.17
N GLN A 675 -6.74 1.67 46.60
CA GLN A 675 -6.44 2.04 47.99
C GLN A 675 -6.64 3.55 48.15
N GLY A 676 -7.83 3.95 48.63
CA GLY A 676 -8.04 5.27 49.19
C GLY A 676 -7.19 5.42 50.45
N GLN A 677 -6.04 6.09 50.34
CA GLN A 677 -5.28 6.53 51.51
C GLN A 677 -6.15 7.48 52.33
N HIS A 678 -6.35 7.11 53.59
CA HIS A 678 -7.39 7.58 54.51
C HIS A 678 -7.75 9.07 54.47
N HIS A 679 -9.05 9.32 54.73
CA HIS A 679 -9.57 10.59 55.24
C HIS A 679 -8.60 11.35 56.14
N ARG A 680 -8.52 12.67 55.92
CA ARG A 680 -8.67 13.62 57.02
C ARG A 680 -9.88 14.52 56.76
N VAL A 681 -10.51 14.91 57.85
CA VAL A 681 -11.56 15.94 57.94
C VAL A 681 -10.89 17.30 58.03
#